data_AF-A0A9N8VPT5-F1
#
_entry.id   AF-A0A9N8VPT5-F1
#
_cell.length_a   1.000
_cell.length_b   1.000
_cell.length_c   1.000
_cell.angle_alpha   90.00
_cell.angle_beta   90.00
_cell.angle_gamma   90.00
#
_symmetry.space_group_name_H-M   'P 1'
#
loop_
_entity.id
_entity.type
_entity.pdbx_description
1 polymer ?
#
loop_
_entity_poly.entity_id
_entity_poly.type
_entity_poly.pdbx_seq_one_letter_code
_entity_poly.pdbx_strand_id
1 'polypeptide(L)'
;MNVLLYTSTVPHLTSQTLTRLKLFFQTHYDIIVVDSNALRTEPWSSSTRLLIMSDGDYAAYRQSLRSTVTKKIQEYVAGGGNYVGIGAGAMYAARGTFEEEGIIDENASEEGEFGAEVGREERELGFFDGEFKLNKEVLGKYYPNMPHEISIDNNEETMNSTTLNRGYFHLKDSQKVIVLARYKRTAHPAIIYSSIGQGTAILLGINILNPSQYDSMAPLSDPSSISHLLCSLFKLQSLNVSPTQSHVPRLSPLFLASSRSSLTERLLRNIKPITSDNGTLKMTNNTFRLVKDLAESGELLRLYDRGELDIVEDGEIPVLVYHDDPPGVEITKTFDIGAFFECLRKERQKEELGQRREMEFGSSVLFGDSITSTQTILDNNFSLTQHLPTGFVVTATTQIRGRGRGRNSWISPPGCLQFSLVLRHPVNIYLASVVFVQYLLGLAVVEGIRGRDGYENIPLKLKWPNDIYGEVSTRDGTSKEYVKIGGILVNSHFVRDEFLLIAGCGVNTNNVAPTTAINRIIASYNALHNTELSGFTQEGLLAIILTKFELFYLEFVNNKRGFGVFLDLYYKRWLHSDQIVTVESLNKRARIVGITTDFGFLKAVVVDENANDTHEIITLQPDGNSFDMMKGMITRKTRMSSPKTSAQVAPSDISNFTLREKDPYTKSKAMPLFNTTKLQGHQSALLNGPKRWHPAQQKAKKALKAQHYIQAITHLTHVLEIYPNSYSAKCDRAEAYMNINELDKAKEDLTAAITHNPKKSQAWSKRGELFYRRARYDEALVDLAKALKLESKNVYALCTRANVYHKLGRGAVYRSMKSFSQALDDLNLALSYTPTTRAEERYITKALRNRGAVYRELGLLNEALNDLDTAIEREPENLFALCERGVLYRLAEKYDDALCDLDHVLQLDPYNPFALNEREEVIKTKLTKTLRRPSLSPR
;
A
#
# COMPACT_ATOMS: atom_id res chain seq x y z
N MET A 1 6.79 -20.87 -3.54
CA MET A 1 8.21 -20.54 -3.30
C MET A 1 8.56 -19.35 -4.17
N ASN A 2 9.38 -18.43 -3.67
CA ASN A 2 9.56 -17.12 -4.30
C ASN A 2 10.94 -16.98 -4.95
N VAL A 3 11.00 -16.32 -6.10
CA VAL A 3 12.21 -15.71 -6.68
C VAL A 3 12.17 -14.23 -6.34
N LEU A 4 13.16 -13.73 -5.61
CA LEU A 4 13.25 -12.31 -5.30
C LEU A 4 14.11 -11.59 -6.33
N LEU A 5 13.63 -10.47 -6.83
CA LEU A 5 14.37 -9.58 -7.73
C LEU A 5 14.66 -8.26 -7.01
N TYR A 6 15.93 -7.97 -6.79
CA TYR A 6 16.39 -6.66 -6.33
C TYR A 6 17.04 -5.89 -7.47
N THR A 7 16.73 -4.60 -7.57
CA THR A 7 17.25 -3.68 -8.60
C THR A 7 17.45 -2.29 -8.00
N SER A 8 18.51 -1.59 -8.42
CA SER A 8 18.75 -0.18 -8.09
C SER A 8 18.37 0.80 -9.21
N THR A 9 17.77 0.32 -10.31
CA THR A 9 17.53 1.10 -11.54
C THR A 9 16.13 1.71 -11.65
N VAL A 10 15.98 2.65 -12.60
CA VAL A 10 14.75 3.32 -13.02
C VAL A 10 13.60 2.32 -13.31
N PRO A 11 12.32 2.63 -13.02
CA PRO A 11 11.19 1.70 -13.12
C PRO A 11 11.04 0.95 -14.47
N HIS A 12 11.40 1.57 -15.60
CA HIS A 12 11.23 0.97 -16.94
C HIS A 12 12.17 -0.20 -17.20
N LEU A 13 13.45 -0.11 -16.79
CA LEU A 13 14.42 -1.21 -16.93
C LEU A 13 14.01 -2.43 -16.11
N THR A 14 13.48 -2.17 -14.91
CA THR A 14 12.92 -3.19 -14.01
C THR A 14 11.76 -3.94 -14.64
N SER A 15 10.91 -3.26 -15.42
CA SER A 15 9.76 -3.88 -16.08
C SER A 15 10.17 -4.91 -17.14
N GLN A 16 11.17 -4.59 -17.97
CA GLN A 16 11.65 -5.50 -19.03
C GLN A 16 12.34 -6.74 -18.45
N THR A 17 13.21 -6.55 -17.45
CA THR A 17 13.87 -7.65 -16.74
C THR A 17 12.84 -8.56 -16.05
N LEU A 18 11.84 -7.97 -15.37
CA LEU A 18 10.77 -8.71 -14.73
C LEU A 18 9.95 -9.52 -15.75
N THR A 19 9.57 -8.92 -16.88
CA THR A 19 8.83 -9.60 -17.95
C THR A 19 9.59 -10.81 -18.47
N ARG A 20 10.89 -10.68 -18.75
CA ARG A 20 11.71 -11.81 -19.23
C ARG A 20 11.87 -12.90 -18.19
N LEU A 21 12.16 -12.55 -16.94
CA LEU A 21 12.29 -13.55 -15.87
C LEU A 21 10.97 -14.31 -15.66
N LYS A 22 9.82 -13.62 -15.79
CA LYS A 22 8.51 -14.27 -15.71
C LYS A 22 8.37 -15.39 -16.73
N LEU A 23 8.89 -15.24 -17.96
CA LEU A 23 8.82 -16.30 -18.97
C LEU A 23 9.48 -17.61 -18.53
N PHE A 24 10.60 -17.52 -17.80
CA PHE A 24 11.34 -18.70 -17.34
C PHE A 24 10.70 -19.35 -16.11
N PHE A 25 10.13 -18.54 -15.23
CA PHE A 25 9.68 -18.98 -13.90
C PHE A 25 8.16 -19.16 -13.75
N GLN A 26 7.35 -18.67 -14.71
CA GLN A 26 5.89 -18.56 -14.63
C GLN A 26 5.14 -19.82 -14.18
N THR A 27 5.69 -21.00 -14.46
CA THR A 27 5.05 -22.28 -14.14
C THR A 27 5.32 -22.77 -12.73
N HIS A 28 6.43 -22.36 -12.10
CA HIS A 28 6.92 -23.01 -10.88
C HIS A 28 7.23 -22.03 -9.74
N TYR A 29 7.44 -20.75 -10.04
CA TYR A 29 7.86 -19.77 -9.04
C TYR A 29 7.21 -18.40 -9.24
N ASP A 30 6.93 -17.75 -8.11
CA ASP A 30 6.48 -16.36 -8.09
C ASP A 30 7.69 -15.43 -8.08
N ILE A 31 7.68 -14.38 -8.89
CA ILE A 31 8.73 -13.35 -8.88
C ILE A 31 8.27 -12.13 -8.11
N ILE A 32 8.97 -11.80 -7.03
CA ILE A 32 8.67 -10.66 -6.17
C ILE A 32 9.79 -9.64 -6.31
N VAL A 33 9.44 -8.43 -6.77
CA VAL A 33 10.38 -7.30 -6.76
C VAL A 33 10.47 -6.76 -5.34
N VAL A 34 11.68 -6.72 -4.79
CA VAL A 34 11.95 -6.30 -3.42
C VAL A 34 12.85 -5.07 -3.39
N ASP A 35 12.60 -4.20 -2.40
CA ASP A 35 13.47 -3.07 -2.10
C ASP A 35 14.43 -3.39 -0.94
N SER A 36 15.34 -2.46 -0.64
CA SER A 36 16.37 -2.67 0.39
C SER A 36 15.79 -2.74 1.79
N ASN A 37 14.59 -2.19 1.99
CA ASN A 37 13.87 -2.27 3.25
C ASN A 37 13.25 -3.65 3.42
N ALA A 38 12.61 -4.20 2.39
CA ALA A 38 12.07 -5.57 2.40
C ALA A 38 13.16 -6.60 2.73
N LEU A 39 14.33 -6.51 2.08
CA LEU A 39 15.47 -7.38 2.39
C LEU A 39 16.00 -7.22 3.83
N ARG A 40 15.80 -6.05 4.44
CA ARG A 40 16.24 -5.77 5.82
C ARG A 40 15.24 -6.25 6.85
N THR A 41 13.96 -5.98 6.67
CA THR A 41 12.94 -6.09 7.73
C THR A 41 12.02 -7.29 7.60
N GLU A 42 11.86 -7.85 6.39
CA GLU A 42 10.91 -8.94 6.17
C GLU A 42 11.58 -10.32 6.34
N PRO A 43 10.85 -11.35 6.81
CA PRO A 43 11.36 -12.72 6.94
C PRO A 43 11.30 -13.44 5.59
N TRP A 44 12.16 -13.04 4.65
CA TRP A 44 12.11 -13.51 3.26
C TRP A 44 12.88 -14.81 3.00
N SER A 45 13.99 -15.04 3.70
CA SER A 45 14.97 -16.11 3.42
C SER A 45 14.34 -17.51 3.37
N SER A 46 13.47 -17.84 4.32
CA SER A 46 12.86 -19.17 4.41
C SER A 46 11.86 -19.51 3.30
N SER A 47 11.35 -18.49 2.58
CA SER A 47 10.38 -18.67 1.48
C SER A 47 11.00 -18.45 0.10
N THR A 48 12.28 -18.07 0.06
CA THR A 48 12.99 -17.64 -1.15
C THR A 48 13.83 -18.77 -1.70
N ARG A 49 13.55 -19.17 -2.94
CA ARG A 49 14.30 -20.19 -3.66
C ARG A 49 15.50 -19.62 -4.43
N LEU A 50 15.41 -18.36 -4.86
CA LEU A 50 16.47 -17.65 -5.57
C LEU A 50 16.40 -16.15 -5.27
N LEU A 51 17.54 -15.53 -4.95
CA LEU A 51 17.71 -14.08 -4.91
C LEU A 51 18.49 -13.62 -6.15
N ILE A 52 17.86 -12.81 -6.99
CA ILE A 52 18.46 -12.17 -8.15
C ILE A 52 18.78 -10.71 -7.82
N MET A 53 20.04 -10.35 -7.94
CA MET A 53 20.54 -8.99 -7.83
C MET A 53 20.90 -8.49 -9.22
N SER A 54 20.02 -7.68 -9.80
CA SER A 54 20.13 -7.24 -11.19
C SER A 54 21.24 -6.23 -11.39
N ASP A 55 21.53 -5.95 -12.66
CA ASP A 55 22.41 -4.84 -12.98
C ASP A 55 21.80 -3.47 -12.60
N GLY A 56 22.64 -2.47 -12.35
CA GLY A 56 22.17 -1.14 -11.96
C GLY A 56 23.23 -0.16 -11.45
N ASP A 57 22.82 0.92 -10.79
CA ASP A 57 23.76 1.83 -10.14
C ASP A 57 24.37 1.14 -8.91
N TYR A 58 25.68 0.89 -8.95
CA TYR A 58 26.41 0.24 -7.87
C TYR A 58 26.58 1.14 -6.63
N ALA A 59 26.68 2.46 -6.80
CA ALA A 59 26.74 3.38 -5.67
C ALA A 59 25.44 3.28 -4.85
N ALA A 60 24.30 3.19 -5.54
CA ALA A 60 23.01 2.95 -4.90
C ALA A 60 22.93 1.59 -4.20
N TYR A 61 23.51 0.50 -4.75
CA TYR A 61 23.64 -0.78 -4.05
C TYR A 61 24.38 -0.62 -2.72
N ARG A 62 25.55 0.03 -2.72
CA ARG A 62 26.35 0.27 -1.50
C ARG A 62 25.59 1.09 -0.46
N GLN A 63 24.93 2.18 -0.88
CA GLN A 63 24.22 3.06 0.05
C GLN A 63 23.01 2.37 0.72
N SER A 64 22.30 1.55 -0.07
CA SER A 64 21.03 0.91 0.29
C SER A 64 21.19 -0.41 1.07
N LEU A 65 22.19 -1.23 0.69
CA LEU A 65 22.48 -2.57 1.22
C LEU A 65 23.67 -2.50 2.19
N ARG A 66 23.42 -1.93 3.36
CA ARG A 66 24.39 -1.87 4.48
C ARG A 66 24.73 -3.26 5.02
N SER A 67 25.77 -3.36 5.85
CA SER A 67 26.31 -4.61 6.44
C SER A 67 25.27 -5.58 7.01
N THR A 68 24.20 -5.09 7.64
CA THR A 68 23.11 -5.94 8.17
C THR A 68 22.38 -6.73 7.07
N VAL A 69 22.12 -6.11 5.92
CA VAL A 69 21.45 -6.78 4.78
C VAL A 69 22.42 -7.73 4.11
N THR A 70 23.68 -7.30 3.94
CA THR A 70 24.76 -8.16 3.44
C THR A 70 24.86 -9.44 4.25
N LYS A 71 24.95 -9.35 5.58
CA LYS A 71 25.01 -10.49 6.50
C LYS A 71 23.85 -11.47 6.30
N LYS A 72 22.62 -10.97 6.20
CA LYS A 72 21.43 -11.81 5.93
C LYS A 72 21.52 -12.54 4.59
N ILE A 73 22.06 -11.89 3.55
CA ILE A 73 22.27 -12.54 2.25
C ILE A 73 23.35 -13.64 2.38
N GLN A 74 24.45 -13.40 3.10
CA GLN A 74 25.47 -14.44 3.32
C GLN A 74 24.87 -15.63 4.08
N GLU A 75 24.11 -15.37 5.15
CA GLU A 75 23.43 -16.41 5.94
C GLU A 75 22.42 -17.20 5.09
N TYR A 76 21.67 -16.51 4.23
CA TYR A 76 20.74 -17.16 3.30
C TYR A 76 21.45 -18.11 2.34
N VAL A 77 22.52 -17.65 1.68
CA VAL A 77 23.25 -18.48 0.72
C VAL A 77 23.98 -19.62 1.45
N ALA A 78 24.68 -19.32 2.55
CA ALA A 78 25.37 -20.33 3.36
C ALA A 78 24.41 -21.41 3.89
N GLY A 79 23.16 -21.04 4.19
CA GLY A 79 22.08 -21.92 4.64
C GLY A 79 21.31 -22.67 3.55
N GLY A 80 21.79 -22.69 2.30
CA GLY A 80 21.17 -23.45 1.20
C GLY A 80 20.43 -22.62 0.15
N GLY A 81 20.49 -21.28 0.25
CA GLY A 81 19.89 -20.36 -0.70
C GLY A 81 20.66 -20.27 -2.02
N ASN A 82 19.97 -19.85 -3.09
CA ASN A 82 20.58 -19.60 -4.40
C ASN A 82 20.69 -18.09 -4.65
N TYR A 83 21.83 -17.65 -5.18
CA TYR A 83 22.11 -16.26 -5.54
C TYR A 83 22.46 -16.13 -7.03
N VAL A 84 21.93 -15.11 -7.69
CA VAL A 84 22.36 -14.68 -9.03
C VAL A 84 22.69 -13.20 -9.00
N GLY A 85 23.94 -12.85 -9.25
CA GLY A 85 24.40 -11.46 -9.37
C GLY A 85 24.68 -11.11 -10.83
N ILE A 86 24.16 -9.97 -11.30
CA ILE A 86 24.34 -9.50 -12.68
C ILE A 86 24.96 -8.10 -12.64
N GLY A 87 26.08 -7.89 -13.33
CA GLY A 87 26.76 -6.60 -13.42
C GLY A 87 27.07 -6.02 -12.04
N ALA A 88 26.40 -4.92 -11.66
CA ALA A 88 26.51 -4.34 -10.32
C ALA A 88 26.20 -5.33 -9.17
N GLY A 89 25.22 -6.22 -9.36
CA GLY A 89 24.91 -7.27 -8.38
C GLY A 89 25.98 -8.36 -8.30
N ALA A 90 26.72 -8.61 -9.39
CA ALA A 90 27.89 -9.49 -9.36
C ALA A 90 29.07 -8.84 -8.64
N MET A 91 29.31 -7.55 -8.92
CA MET A 91 30.35 -6.76 -8.25
C MET A 91 30.08 -6.64 -6.74
N TYR A 92 28.82 -6.52 -6.33
CA TYR A 92 28.44 -6.52 -4.91
C TYR A 92 28.83 -7.82 -4.16
N ALA A 93 28.76 -8.97 -4.83
CA ALA A 93 29.03 -10.26 -4.20
C ALA A 93 30.54 -10.51 -3.94
N ALA A 94 31.41 -10.00 -4.80
CA ALA A 94 32.86 -10.26 -4.84
C ALA A 94 33.66 -9.50 -3.76
N ARG A 95 34.55 -10.17 -3.00
CA ARG A 95 35.42 -9.56 -1.95
C ARG A 95 36.89 -9.46 -2.40
N GLY A 96 37.56 -8.33 -2.14
CA GLY A 96 39.01 -8.18 -2.46
C GLY A 96 39.87 -7.62 -1.31
N THR A 97 41.11 -8.09 -1.21
CA THR A 97 42.17 -7.66 -0.26
C THR A 97 43.06 -6.57 -0.88
N PHE A 98 43.20 -5.41 -0.24
CA PHE A 98 44.33 -4.48 -0.41
C PHE A 98 44.57 -3.73 0.92
N GLU A 99 45.76 -3.91 1.51
CA GLU A 99 46.43 -3.03 2.48
C GLU A 99 47.14 -1.92 1.65
N GLU A 100 47.30 -0.64 2.02
CA GLU A 100 47.84 -0.02 3.23
C GLU A 100 47.36 1.45 3.43
N GLU A 101 47.63 1.93 4.65
CA GLU A 101 47.44 3.22 5.35
C GLU A 101 47.41 4.56 4.57
N GLY A 102 46.54 5.49 5.02
CA GLY A 102 46.63 6.91 4.70
C GLY A 102 45.42 7.74 5.15
N ILE A 103 45.67 8.73 6.00
CA ILE A 103 44.74 9.66 6.68
C ILE A 103 43.80 10.39 5.68
N ILE A 104 42.51 10.48 6.00
CA ILE A 104 41.48 11.22 5.24
C ILE A 104 41.51 12.70 5.65
N ASP A 105 41.72 13.60 4.68
CA ASP A 105 41.58 15.06 4.83
C ASP A 105 40.18 15.49 4.37
N GLU A 106 39.42 16.16 5.24
CA GLU A 106 37.98 16.46 5.07
C GLU A 106 37.68 17.69 4.17
N ASN A 107 38.65 18.21 3.41
CA ASN A 107 38.53 19.51 2.72
C ASN A 107 38.64 19.53 1.17
N ALA A 108 38.48 18.40 0.45
CA ALA A 108 38.50 18.43 -1.02
C ALA A 108 37.12 18.81 -1.62
N SER A 109 37.10 19.93 -2.37
CA SER A 109 35.92 20.63 -2.92
C SER A 109 35.30 20.03 -4.19
N GLU A 110 33.97 20.15 -4.32
CA GLU A 110 33.02 19.50 -5.24
C GLU A 110 33.09 19.77 -6.77
N GLU A 111 34.10 20.41 -7.37
CA GLU A 111 34.01 20.79 -8.81
C GLU A 111 35.14 20.33 -9.75
N GLY A 112 36.00 19.38 -9.34
CA GLY A 112 37.22 19.02 -10.10
C GLY A 112 37.34 17.61 -10.70
N GLU A 113 36.50 16.63 -10.36
CA GLU A 113 36.94 15.22 -10.41
C GLU A 113 36.05 14.20 -11.14
N PHE A 114 35.17 14.63 -12.04
CA PHE A 114 34.45 13.66 -12.89
C PHE A 114 35.35 12.88 -13.88
N GLY A 115 36.64 13.25 -14.01
CA GLY A 115 37.59 12.64 -14.95
C GLY A 115 38.82 11.95 -14.36
N ALA A 116 39.06 12.02 -13.03
CA ALA A 116 40.32 11.55 -12.43
C ALA A 116 40.17 10.62 -11.20
N GLU A 117 38.96 10.28 -10.78
CA GLU A 117 38.70 9.45 -9.59
C GLU A 117 38.18 8.04 -9.89
N VAL A 118 38.66 7.40 -10.95
CA VAL A 118 38.38 5.96 -11.21
C VAL A 118 39.30 5.06 -10.34
N GLY A 119 39.79 5.54 -9.20
CA GLY A 119 41.01 5.03 -8.56
C GLY A 119 40.96 4.61 -7.10
N ARG A 120 40.01 5.07 -6.27
CA ARG A 120 40.05 4.79 -4.82
C ARG A 120 38.67 4.38 -4.29
N GLU A 121 38.52 3.07 -4.09
CA GLU A 121 37.34 2.42 -3.49
C GLU A 121 37.65 2.08 -2.03
N GLU A 122 37.02 2.72 -1.05
CA GLU A 122 36.91 2.13 0.29
C GLU A 122 35.96 0.90 0.23
N ARG A 123 36.43 -0.25 0.76
CA ARG A 123 35.88 -1.59 0.54
C ARG A 123 35.26 -2.22 1.79
N GLU A 124 34.03 -2.73 1.62
CA GLU A 124 33.56 -4.02 2.17
C GLU A 124 32.54 -4.60 1.18
N LEU A 125 32.82 -5.80 0.64
CA LEU A 125 31.97 -6.53 -0.32
C LEU A 125 31.98 -8.03 -0.05
N GLY A 126 30.94 -8.72 -0.53
CA GLY A 126 29.90 -9.11 0.41
C GLY A 126 29.89 -10.54 0.93
N PHE A 127 30.42 -11.57 0.27
CA PHE A 127 30.53 -12.95 0.82
C PHE A 127 31.18 -13.97 -0.10
N PHE A 128 31.49 -13.60 -1.33
CA PHE A 128 32.12 -14.48 -2.29
C PHE A 128 33.61 -14.16 -2.43
N ASP A 129 34.47 -15.18 -2.36
CA ASP A 129 35.92 -15.03 -2.48
C ASP A 129 36.31 -14.94 -3.97
N GLY A 130 36.63 -13.73 -4.44
CA GLY A 130 36.93 -13.45 -5.83
C GLY A 130 36.94 -11.96 -6.14
N GLU A 131 37.67 -11.56 -7.18
CA GLU A 131 37.78 -10.16 -7.57
C GLU A 131 36.92 -9.88 -8.80
N PHE A 132 36.06 -8.85 -8.73
CA PHE A 132 35.42 -8.29 -9.90
C PHE A 132 36.26 -7.12 -10.41
N LYS A 133 36.67 -7.17 -11.68
CA LYS A 133 37.41 -6.07 -12.32
C LYS A 133 36.52 -5.42 -13.36
N LEU A 134 36.30 -4.11 -13.19
CA LEU A 134 35.67 -3.29 -14.22
C LEU A 134 36.49 -3.39 -15.50
N ASN A 135 35.80 -3.50 -16.63
CA ASN A 135 36.46 -3.56 -17.92
C ASN A 135 36.95 -2.16 -18.36
N LYS A 136 38.02 -1.66 -17.72
CA LYS A 136 38.58 -0.32 -17.95
C LYS A 136 39.17 -0.13 -19.36
N GLU A 137 39.61 -1.19 -20.03
CA GLU A 137 40.09 -1.13 -21.42
C GLU A 137 38.97 -0.72 -22.41
N VAL A 138 37.71 -1.01 -22.07
CA VAL A 138 36.52 -0.78 -22.90
C VAL A 138 35.76 0.49 -22.51
N LEU A 139 35.75 0.87 -21.22
CA LEU A 139 35.02 2.06 -20.76
C LEU A 139 35.64 3.40 -21.18
N GLY A 140 36.86 3.44 -21.75
CA GLY A 140 37.56 4.72 -21.87
C GLY A 140 38.49 5.00 -23.05
N LYS A 141 38.93 4.08 -23.92
CA LYS A 141 39.89 4.53 -24.97
C LYS A 141 40.05 3.75 -26.28
N TYR A 142 39.71 2.46 -26.39
CA TYR A 142 40.14 1.72 -27.58
C TYR A 142 39.07 1.11 -28.49
N TYR A 143 37.86 0.73 -28.02
CA TYR A 143 36.83 0.14 -28.92
C TYR A 143 35.39 0.34 -28.40
N PRO A 144 34.72 1.48 -28.68
CA PRO A 144 33.37 1.75 -28.17
C PRO A 144 32.26 0.90 -28.80
N ASN A 145 32.52 0.26 -29.96
CA ASN A 145 31.50 -0.29 -30.86
C ASN A 145 31.79 -1.72 -31.37
N MET A 146 32.51 -2.56 -30.62
CA MET A 146 32.79 -3.95 -31.02
C MET A 146 32.04 -4.95 -30.14
N PRO A 147 31.27 -5.90 -30.71
CA PRO A 147 30.60 -6.95 -29.93
C PRO A 147 31.64 -7.79 -29.18
N HIS A 148 31.41 -8.01 -27.89
CA HIS A 148 32.28 -8.83 -27.06
C HIS A 148 31.76 -10.27 -27.06
N GLU A 149 32.45 -11.13 -27.80
CA GLU A 149 32.10 -12.54 -27.89
C GLU A 149 32.50 -13.28 -26.60
N ILE A 150 31.58 -14.06 -26.05
CA ILE A 150 31.86 -15.02 -24.97
C ILE A 150 31.79 -16.45 -25.52
N SER A 151 32.68 -17.31 -25.07
CA SER A 151 32.63 -18.75 -25.28
C SER A 151 32.10 -19.43 -24.02
N ILE A 152 31.10 -20.30 -24.17
CA ILE A 152 30.57 -21.11 -23.06
C ILE A 152 31.47 -22.34 -22.91
N ASP A 153 32.08 -22.52 -21.74
CA ASP A 153 33.17 -23.49 -21.49
C ASP A 153 32.72 -24.97 -21.61
N ASN A 154 31.45 -25.26 -21.92
CA ASN A 154 30.89 -26.62 -22.05
C ASN A 154 30.34 -27.01 -23.44
N ASN A 155 30.31 -26.13 -24.45
CA ASN A 155 29.69 -26.47 -25.76
C ASN A 155 30.40 -25.90 -27.01
N GLU A 156 31.56 -25.24 -26.91
CA GLU A 156 32.21 -24.46 -28.00
C GLU A 156 31.31 -23.38 -28.66
N GLU A 157 30.05 -23.26 -28.25
CA GLU A 157 29.11 -22.24 -28.71
C GLU A 157 29.63 -20.85 -28.33
N THR A 158 29.78 -20.02 -29.35
CA THR A 158 30.14 -18.61 -29.22
C THR A 158 28.87 -17.76 -29.20
N MET A 159 28.73 -16.90 -28.20
CA MET A 159 27.65 -15.90 -28.14
C MET A 159 28.21 -14.51 -28.37
N ASN A 160 27.55 -13.78 -29.27
CA ASN A 160 27.82 -12.37 -29.55
C ASN A 160 26.98 -11.51 -28.62
N SER A 161 27.60 -10.90 -27.61
CA SER A 161 26.93 -9.97 -26.72
C SER A 161 27.50 -8.56 -26.91
N THR A 162 26.67 -7.65 -27.39
CA THR A 162 26.87 -6.19 -27.38
C THR A 162 26.47 -5.56 -26.04
N THR A 163 26.04 -6.35 -25.06
CA THR A 163 25.32 -5.86 -23.89
C THR A 163 26.27 -5.44 -22.78
N LEU A 164 26.49 -4.11 -22.68
CA LEU A 164 27.13 -3.39 -21.57
C LEU A 164 28.02 -4.28 -20.67
N ASN A 165 29.20 -4.56 -21.19
CA ASN A 165 30.20 -5.40 -20.58
C ASN A 165 30.81 -4.66 -19.36
N ARG A 166 30.22 -4.85 -18.17
CA ARG A 166 30.66 -4.13 -16.96
C ARG A 166 32.03 -4.58 -16.48
N GLY A 167 32.36 -5.86 -16.64
CA GLY A 167 33.60 -6.41 -16.09
C GLY A 167 33.80 -7.90 -16.31
N TYR A 168 34.87 -8.40 -15.69
CA TYR A 168 35.26 -9.80 -15.67
C TYR A 168 35.73 -10.20 -14.26
N PHE A 169 35.83 -11.50 -14.01
CA PHE A 169 36.27 -12.01 -12.70
C PHE A 169 37.74 -12.41 -12.74
N HIS A 170 38.47 -12.08 -11.68
CA HIS A 170 39.79 -12.60 -11.40
C HIS A 170 39.71 -13.53 -10.19
N LEU A 171 40.10 -14.79 -10.40
CA LEU A 171 39.94 -15.87 -9.43
C LEU A 171 41.24 -16.06 -8.64
N LYS A 172 41.16 -16.00 -7.31
CA LYS A 172 42.29 -16.26 -6.40
C LYS A 172 42.46 -17.74 -6.07
N ASP A 173 41.35 -18.45 -5.88
CA ASP A 173 41.30 -19.90 -5.67
C ASP A 173 40.44 -20.54 -6.78
N SER A 174 41.09 -21.16 -7.75
CA SER A 174 40.44 -21.78 -8.91
C SER A 174 39.76 -23.12 -8.59
N GLN A 175 39.95 -23.70 -7.39
CA GLN A 175 39.41 -25.02 -7.05
C GLN A 175 37.94 -24.99 -6.58
N LYS A 176 37.44 -23.84 -6.11
CA LYS A 176 36.06 -23.68 -5.59
C LYS A 176 35.12 -22.92 -6.53
N VAL A 177 35.63 -22.43 -7.66
CA VAL A 177 34.89 -21.59 -8.60
C VAL A 177 34.94 -22.22 -9.98
N ILE A 178 33.77 -22.53 -10.52
CA ILE A 178 33.60 -23.06 -11.88
C ILE A 178 33.39 -21.88 -12.82
N VAL A 179 34.23 -21.77 -13.85
CA VAL A 179 34.03 -20.80 -14.93
C VAL A 179 33.04 -21.40 -15.93
N LEU A 180 31.95 -20.69 -16.21
CA LEU A 180 30.90 -21.13 -17.12
C LEU A 180 31.02 -20.48 -18.51
N ALA A 181 31.58 -19.27 -18.57
CA ALA A 181 31.85 -18.59 -19.83
C ALA A 181 33.05 -17.64 -19.71
N ARG A 182 33.77 -17.46 -20.81
CA ARG A 182 34.95 -16.60 -20.93
C ARG A 182 34.81 -15.63 -22.09
N TYR A 183 35.45 -14.47 -22.00
CA TYR A 183 35.62 -13.61 -23.16
C TYR A 183 36.60 -14.24 -24.14
N LYS A 184 36.20 -14.36 -25.41
CA LYS A 184 37.00 -15.04 -26.45
C LYS A 184 38.36 -14.37 -26.69
N ARG A 185 38.44 -13.04 -26.54
CA ARG A 185 39.67 -12.26 -26.80
C ARG A 185 40.64 -12.26 -25.62
N THR A 186 40.15 -12.11 -24.39
CA THR A 186 40.99 -11.96 -23.20
C THR A 186 41.10 -13.24 -22.36
N ALA A 187 40.29 -14.26 -22.67
CA ALA A 187 40.11 -15.49 -21.88
C ALA A 187 39.67 -15.27 -20.43
N HIS A 188 39.35 -14.01 -20.05
CA HIS A 188 38.89 -13.69 -18.71
C HIS A 188 37.50 -14.28 -18.45
N PRO A 189 37.26 -14.83 -17.25
CA PRO A 189 35.93 -15.31 -16.84
C PRO A 189 34.86 -14.22 -16.91
N ALA A 190 33.80 -14.49 -17.67
CA ALA A 190 32.63 -13.62 -17.84
C ALA A 190 31.44 -14.07 -16.98
N ILE A 191 31.29 -15.38 -16.79
CA ILE A 191 30.26 -15.99 -15.93
C ILE A 191 30.95 -17.04 -15.06
N ILE A 192 30.69 -16.98 -13.76
CA ILE A 192 31.23 -17.94 -12.79
C ILE A 192 30.12 -18.50 -11.90
N TYR A 193 30.33 -19.73 -11.43
CA TYR A 193 29.49 -20.45 -10.50
C TYR A 193 30.32 -20.93 -9.31
N SER A 194 29.76 -20.91 -8.11
CA SER A 194 30.42 -21.48 -6.94
C SER A 194 29.43 -21.92 -5.87
N SER A 195 29.83 -22.93 -5.09
CA SER A 195 29.13 -23.37 -3.89
C SER A 195 29.62 -22.59 -2.66
N ILE A 196 28.67 -22.12 -1.84
CA ILE A 196 28.95 -21.33 -0.64
C ILE A 196 28.14 -21.93 0.50
N GLY A 197 28.81 -22.59 1.44
CA GLY A 197 28.13 -23.38 2.47
C GLY A 197 27.26 -24.48 1.83
N GLN A 198 25.96 -24.48 2.12
CA GLN A 198 24.99 -25.41 1.52
C GLN A 198 24.30 -24.85 0.26
N GLY A 199 24.55 -23.58 -0.10
CA GLY A 199 23.91 -22.91 -1.23
C GLY A 199 24.83 -22.64 -2.41
N THR A 200 24.34 -21.85 -3.37
CA THR A 200 25.06 -21.60 -4.63
C THR A 200 24.98 -20.14 -5.07
N ALA A 201 26.01 -19.67 -5.77
CA ALA A 201 26.04 -18.35 -6.39
C ALA A 201 26.47 -18.43 -7.85
N ILE A 202 25.74 -17.75 -8.73
CA ILE A 202 26.13 -17.50 -10.12
C ILE A 202 26.36 -15.99 -10.29
N LEU A 203 27.53 -15.60 -10.78
CA LEU A 203 27.88 -14.20 -10.99
C LEU A 203 28.16 -13.95 -12.47
N LEU A 204 27.50 -12.94 -13.04
CA LEU A 204 27.60 -12.54 -14.43
C LEU A 204 28.20 -11.14 -14.52
N GLY A 205 29.36 -10.99 -15.18
CA GLY A 205 29.95 -9.69 -15.49
C GLY A 205 29.28 -8.95 -16.65
N ILE A 206 28.38 -9.64 -17.34
CA ILE A 206 27.59 -9.17 -18.47
C ILE A 206 26.11 -9.07 -18.12
N ASN A 207 25.37 -8.20 -18.80
CA ASN A 207 23.92 -8.09 -18.65
C ASN A 207 23.19 -8.82 -19.79
N ILE A 208 22.84 -10.09 -19.59
CA ILE A 208 22.09 -10.89 -20.58
C ILE A 208 20.56 -10.74 -20.48
N LEU A 209 20.05 -10.08 -19.43
CA LEU A 209 18.61 -9.91 -19.23
C LEU A 209 18.03 -8.70 -19.95
N ASN A 210 18.82 -7.67 -20.26
CA ASN A 210 18.33 -6.48 -20.98
C ASN A 210 19.32 -5.96 -22.05
N PRO A 211 19.22 -6.45 -23.31
CA PRO A 211 20.14 -6.08 -24.37
C PRO A 211 19.89 -4.72 -25.03
N SER A 212 18.72 -4.10 -24.82
CA SER A 212 18.23 -3.06 -25.72
C SER A 212 18.02 -1.72 -25.03
N GLN A 213 19.01 -0.83 -25.16
CA GLN A 213 18.78 0.62 -25.17
C GLN A 213 19.76 1.41 -26.07
N TYR A 214 20.81 0.78 -26.60
CA TYR A 214 21.84 1.45 -27.43
C TYR A 214 22.16 0.73 -28.74
N ASP A 215 21.43 -0.33 -29.09
CA ASP A 215 21.83 -1.24 -30.16
C ASP A 215 21.10 -0.93 -31.47
N SER A 216 21.63 0.02 -32.24
CA SER A 216 21.19 0.29 -33.62
C SER A 216 22.12 -0.35 -34.67
N MET A 217 23.11 -1.15 -34.28
CA MET A 217 24.24 -1.48 -35.19
C MET A 217 24.68 -2.95 -35.27
N ALA A 218 24.02 -3.94 -34.64
CA ALA A 218 24.27 -5.36 -34.99
C ALA A 218 23.08 -6.27 -34.65
N PRO A 219 22.78 -7.32 -35.45
CA PRO A 219 21.85 -8.35 -35.04
C PRO A 219 22.43 -9.11 -33.85
N LEU A 220 21.72 -9.05 -32.73
CA LEU A 220 21.99 -9.78 -31.49
C LEU A 220 22.10 -11.29 -31.78
N SER A 221 22.84 -12.01 -30.94
CA SER A 221 22.75 -13.48 -30.85
C SER A 221 21.29 -13.95 -30.89
N ASP A 222 21.03 -15.12 -31.48
CA ASP A 222 19.69 -15.72 -31.53
C ASP A 222 19.04 -15.66 -30.13
N PRO A 223 17.87 -15.00 -29.96
CA PRO A 223 17.14 -14.94 -28.70
C PRO A 223 16.92 -16.31 -28.06
N SER A 224 16.87 -17.37 -28.87
CA SER A 224 16.78 -18.76 -28.43
C SER A 224 18.04 -19.19 -27.66
N SER A 225 19.24 -18.86 -28.15
CA SER A 225 20.50 -19.21 -27.49
C SER A 225 20.65 -18.54 -26.12
N ILE A 226 20.32 -17.25 -25.98
CA ILE A 226 20.32 -16.55 -24.68
C ILE A 226 19.34 -17.20 -23.71
N SER A 227 18.16 -17.59 -24.21
CA SER A 227 17.14 -18.27 -23.41
C SER A 227 17.62 -19.65 -22.94
N HIS A 228 18.29 -20.40 -23.81
CA HIS A 228 18.92 -21.67 -23.46
C HIS A 228 19.99 -21.51 -22.38
N LEU A 229 20.87 -20.51 -22.49
CA LEU A 229 21.88 -20.22 -21.47
C LEU A 229 21.23 -19.90 -20.12
N LEU A 230 20.26 -18.97 -20.08
CA LEU A 230 19.55 -18.62 -18.85
C LEU A 230 18.87 -19.85 -18.22
N CYS A 231 18.21 -20.68 -19.03
CA CYS A 231 17.63 -21.93 -18.56
C CYS A 231 18.68 -22.86 -17.94
N SER A 232 19.83 -23.03 -18.60
CA SER A 232 20.92 -23.87 -18.09
C SER A 232 21.48 -23.32 -16.78
N LEU A 233 21.68 -22.00 -16.65
CA LEU A 233 22.13 -21.35 -15.42
C LEU A 233 21.15 -21.58 -14.27
N PHE A 234 19.84 -21.41 -14.50
CA PHE A 234 18.84 -21.66 -13.45
C PHE A 234 18.73 -23.15 -13.10
N LYS A 235 18.85 -24.06 -14.07
CA LYS A 235 18.88 -25.52 -13.83
C LYS A 235 20.09 -25.94 -12.99
N LEU A 236 21.26 -25.31 -13.17
CA LEU A 236 22.43 -25.54 -12.31
C LEU A 236 22.15 -25.26 -10.82
N GLN A 237 21.22 -24.35 -10.53
CA GLN A 237 20.78 -24.04 -9.16
C GLN A 237 19.57 -24.89 -8.70
N SER A 238 19.29 -25.99 -9.40
CA SER A 238 18.15 -26.89 -9.13
C SER A 238 16.81 -26.17 -9.14
N LEU A 239 16.61 -25.28 -10.13
CA LEU A 239 15.35 -24.59 -10.40
C LEU A 239 14.61 -25.24 -11.57
N ASN A 240 13.29 -25.38 -11.44
CA ASN A 240 12.42 -25.87 -12.50
C ASN A 240 12.05 -24.73 -13.45
N VAL A 241 12.76 -24.64 -14.57
CA VAL A 241 12.52 -23.65 -15.63
C VAL A 241 12.23 -24.34 -16.95
N SER A 242 11.31 -23.78 -17.73
CA SER A 242 10.94 -24.31 -19.05
C SER A 242 11.67 -23.55 -20.16
N PRO A 243 12.35 -24.24 -21.10
CA PRO A 243 13.11 -23.60 -22.17
C PRO A 243 12.28 -23.13 -23.37
N THR A 244 10.96 -23.37 -23.37
CA THR A 244 10.12 -23.17 -24.55
C THR A 244 9.38 -21.84 -24.52
N GLN A 245 9.54 -21.10 -25.63
CA GLN A 245 8.76 -19.92 -26.00
C GLN A 245 7.32 -20.02 -25.51
N SER A 246 7.02 -19.21 -24.51
CA SER A 246 5.65 -18.80 -24.23
C SER A 246 5.76 -17.30 -24.19
N HIS A 247 5.28 -16.62 -25.21
CA HIS A 247 5.04 -15.19 -25.09
C HIS A 247 4.21 -14.97 -23.81
N VAL A 248 4.44 -13.87 -23.09
CA VAL A 248 3.51 -13.48 -22.02
C VAL A 248 2.12 -13.51 -22.66
N PRO A 249 1.16 -14.30 -22.13
CA PRO A 249 -0.10 -14.48 -22.82
C PRO A 249 -0.75 -13.11 -23.00
N ARG A 250 -1.03 -12.76 -24.25
CA ARG A 250 -1.62 -11.48 -24.63
C ARG A 250 -2.95 -11.32 -23.92
N LEU A 251 -3.34 -10.08 -23.62
CA LEU A 251 -4.66 -9.85 -23.03
C LEU A 251 -5.73 -10.26 -24.04
N SER A 252 -6.75 -10.97 -23.57
CA SER A 252 -7.87 -11.42 -24.39
C SER A 252 -9.02 -10.39 -24.39
N PRO A 253 -9.94 -10.47 -25.37
CA PRO A 253 -11.27 -9.90 -25.20
C PRO A 253 -11.94 -10.40 -23.92
N LEU A 254 -12.90 -9.61 -23.41
CA LEU A 254 -13.72 -10.00 -22.27
C LEU A 254 -15.11 -10.43 -22.76
N PHE A 255 -15.58 -11.57 -22.29
CA PHE A 255 -16.88 -12.14 -22.63
C PHE A 255 -17.85 -11.95 -21.47
N LEU A 256 -18.90 -11.17 -21.68
CA LEU A 256 -19.99 -10.98 -20.73
C LEU A 256 -21.17 -11.86 -21.13
N ALA A 257 -21.58 -12.75 -20.23
CA ALA A 257 -22.75 -13.58 -20.41
C ALA A 257 -23.56 -13.66 -19.11
N SER A 258 -24.85 -13.90 -19.23
CA SER A 258 -25.73 -14.16 -18.10
C SER A 258 -26.49 -15.45 -18.29
N SER A 259 -26.99 -16.02 -17.19
CA SER A 259 -27.79 -17.24 -17.21
C SER A 259 -29.15 -17.07 -17.90
N ARG A 260 -29.56 -15.82 -18.17
CA ARG A 260 -30.80 -15.42 -18.85
C ARG A 260 -30.57 -14.11 -19.59
N SER A 261 -31.12 -13.97 -20.79
CA SER A 261 -30.97 -12.77 -21.63
C SER A 261 -31.49 -11.50 -20.94
N SER A 262 -32.55 -11.59 -20.15
CA SER A 262 -33.10 -10.47 -19.37
C SER A 262 -32.13 -9.89 -18.34
N LEU A 263 -31.20 -10.69 -17.81
CA LEU A 263 -30.14 -10.22 -16.92
C LEU A 263 -29.07 -9.45 -17.69
N THR A 264 -28.70 -9.93 -18.88
CA THR A 264 -27.79 -9.22 -19.80
C THR A 264 -28.37 -7.84 -20.14
N GLU A 265 -29.64 -7.77 -20.54
CA GLU A 265 -30.31 -6.48 -20.83
C GLU A 265 -30.33 -5.54 -19.62
N ARG A 266 -30.53 -6.07 -18.41
CA ARG A 266 -30.52 -5.28 -17.17
C ARG A 266 -29.12 -4.72 -16.89
N LEU A 267 -28.07 -5.52 -17.10
CA LEU A 267 -26.69 -5.06 -16.97
C LEU A 267 -26.35 -3.97 -17.98
N LEU A 268 -26.71 -4.17 -19.25
CA LEU A 268 -26.49 -3.18 -20.31
C LEU A 268 -27.20 -1.86 -20.00
N ARG A 269 -28.43 -1.91 -19.49
CA ARG A 269 -29.15 -0.72 -19.00
C ARG A 269 -28.43 -0.03 -17.84
N ASN A 270 -27.89 -0.80 -16.90
CA ASN A 270 -27.17 -0.24 -15.75
C ASN A 270 -25.87 0.44 -16.16
N ILE A 271 -25.14 -0.08 -17.15
CA ILE A 271 -23.87 0.52 -17.62
C ILE A 271 -24.07 1.60 -18.70
N LYS A 272 -25.27 1.73 -19.28
CA LYS A 272 -25.59 2.76 -20.28
C LYS A 272 -25.12 4.18 -19.91
N PRO A 273 -25.23 4.66 -18.65
CA PRO A 273 -24.77 6.00 -18.28
C PRO A 273 -23.26 6.24 -18.47
N ILE A 274 -22.45 5.17 -18.56
CA ILE A 274 -20.99 5.23 -18.76
C ILE A 274 -20.56 4.72 -20.14
N THR A 275 -21.52 4.43 -21.02
CA THR A 275 -21.31 4.01 -22.41
C THR A 275 -21.67 5.16 -23.33
N SER A 276 -20.76 5.56 -24.22
CA SER A 276 -21.06 6.56 -25.26
C SER A 276 -21.87 5.97 -26.41
N ASP A 277 -22.46 6.85 -27.22
CA ASP A 277 -23.36 6.47 -28.32
C ASP A 277 -22.73 5.54 -29.36
N ASN A 278 -21.39 5.57 -29.49
CA ASN A 278 -20.62 4.67 -30.35
C ASN A 278 -20.30 3.30 -29.70
N GLY A 279 -20.95 2.94 -28.59
CA GLY A 279 -20.72 1.68 -27.87
C GLY A 279 -19.42 1.64 -27.06
N THR A 280 -18.77 2.78 -26.82
CA THR A 280 -17.53 2.83 -26.03
C THR A 280 -17.83 3.01 -24.54
N LEU A 281 -17.46 2.02 -23.73
CA LEU A 281 -17.52 2.03 -22.28
C LEU A 281 -16.31 2.77 -21.70
N LYS A 282 -16.52 3.97 -21.17
CA LYS A 282 -15.47 4.75 -20.52
C LYS A 282 -15.33 4.34 -19.06
N MET A 283 -14.20 3.74 -18.70
CA MET A 283 -13.87 3.45 -17.32
C MET A 283 -12.80 4.41 -16.79
N THR A 284 -12.58 4.37 -15.47
CA THR A 284 -11.62 5.26 -14.78
C THR A 284 -10.19 5.13 -15.31
N ASN A 285 -9.74 3.91 -15.63
CA ASN A 285 -8.36 3.63 -16.03
C ASN A 285 -8.23 2.98 -17.41
N ASN A 286 -9.31 2.42 -17.94
CA ASN A 286 -9.35 1.74 -19.23
C ASN A 286 -10.60 2.16 -20.01
N THR A 287 -10.55 2.05 -21.33
CA THR A 287 -11.73 2.25 -22.18
C THR A 287 -11.99 0.92 -22.87
N PHE A 288 -13.25 0.50 -22.98
CA PHE A 288 -13.62 -0.74 -23.68
C PHE A 288 -14.61 -0.44 -24.80
N ARG A 289 -14.51 -1.15 -25.91
CA ARG A 289 -15.54 -1.14 -26.96
C ARG A 289 -16.51 -2.29 -26.68
N LEU A 290 -17.79 -1.97 -26.53
CA LEU A 290 -18.86 -2.93 -26.34
C LEU A 290 -19.34 -3.44 -27.70
N VAL A 291 -19.41 -4.76 -27.88
CA VAL A 291 -19.87 -5.40 -29.13
C VAL A 291 -20.89 -6.49 -28.80
N LYS A 292 -21.97 -6.57 -29.59
CA LYS A 292 -22.98 -7.63 -29.45
C LYS A 292 -22.49 -8.85 -30.20
N ASP A 293 -22.20 -9.92 -29.46
CA ASP A 293 -21.72 -11.20 -29.97
C ASP A 293 -20.48 -11.13 -30.92
N LEU A 294 -20.11 -12.30 -31.46
CA LEU A 294 -18.93 -12.45 -32.33
C LEU A 294 -19.25 -12.36 -33.82
N ALA A 295 -20.52 -12.44 -34.23
CA ALA A 295 -20.92 -12.31 -35.62
C ALA A 295 -20.69 -10.87 -36.11
N GLU A 296 -20.88 -9.87 -35.24
CA GLU A 296 -20.47 -8.48 -35.48
C GLU A 296 -18.95 -8.26 -35.40
N SER A 297 -18.18 -9.23 -34.86
CA SER A 297 -16.75 -9.10 -34.58
C SER A 297 -15.88 -10.17 -35.23
N GLY A 298 -16.35 -10.85 -36.28
CA GLY A 298 -15.66 -12.01 -36.87
C GLY A 298 -14.22 -11.72 -37.33
N GLU A 299 -13.92 -10.47 -37.69
CA GLU A 299 -12.56 -10.00 -37.98
C GLU A 299 -11.70 -9.89 -36.72
N LEU A 300 -12.24 -9.35 -35.62
CA LEU A 300 -11.57 -9.20 -34.31
C LEU A 300 -11.12 -10.55 -33.73
N LEU A 301 -11.94 -11.59 -33.81
CA LEU A 301 -11.58 -12.92 -33.32
C LEU A 301 -10.50 -13.55 -34.21
N ARG A 302 -10.60 -13.39 -35.54
CA ARG A 302 -9.56 -13.85 -36.49
C ARG A 302 -8.24 -13.11 -36.29
N LEU A 303 -8.27 -11.82 -35.97
CA LEU A 303 -7.08 -11.03 -35.66
C LEU A 303 -6.48 -11.47 -34.31
N TYR A 304 -7.31 -11.69 -33.29
CA TYR A 304 -6.86 -12.23 -32.00
C TYR A 304 -6.25 -13.63 -32.14
N ASP A 305 -6.92 -14.55 -32.85
CA ASP A 305 -6.44 -15.92 -33.07
C ASP A 305 -5.16 -15.98 -33.92
N ARG A 306 -4.97 -15.04 -34.85
CA ARG A 306 -3.73 -14.91 -35.64
C ARG A 306 -2.61 -14.19 -34.88
N GLY A 307 -2.87 -13.66 -33.68
CA GLY A 307 -1.90 -12.82 -32.97
C GLY A 307 -1.61 -11.50 -33.69
N GLU A 308 -2.57 -11.00 -34.46
CA GLU A 308 -2.51 -9.74 -35.21
C GLU A 308 -3.20 -8.58 -34.43
N LEU A 309 -3.76 -8.85 -33.25
CA LEU A 309 -4.40 -7.84 -32.38
C LEU A 309 -3.57 -7.64 -31.10
N ASP A 310 -2.82 -6.54 -30.99
CA ASP A 310 -2.08 -6.16 -29.78
C ASP A 310 -2.81 -5.08 -28.97
N ILE A 311 -3.71 -5.54 -28.08
CA ILE A 311 -4.57 -4.70 -27.22
C ILE A 311 -3.78 -3.76 -26.28
N VAL A 312 -2.46 -3.95 -26.14
CA VAL A 312 -1.63 -3.21 -25.17
C VAL A 312 -0.52 -2.37 -25.81
N GLU A 313 -0.09 -2.68 -27.04
CA GLU A 313 1.03 -1.97 -27.67
C GLU A 313 0.61 -0.90 -28.70
N ASP A 314 -0.56 -1.03 -29.35
CA ASP A 314 -0.93 -0.17 -30.49
C ASP A 314 -1.98 0.92 -30.22
N GLY A 315 -2.30 1.19 -28.94
CA GLY A 315 -3.25 2.27 -28.60
C GLY A 315 -4.70 1.99 -28.98
N GLU A 316 -5.03 0.75 -29.36
CA GLU A 316 -6.41 0.33 -29.62
C GLU A 316 -7.19 0.00 -28.34
N ILE A 317 -8.49 0.25 -28.38
CA ILE A 317 -9.41 0.11 -27.24
C ILE A 317 -9.75 -1.39 -27.02
N PRO A 318 -9.49 -1.98 -25.84
CA PRO A 318 -9.91 -3.35 -25.50
C PRO A 318 -11.39 -3.65 -25.80
N VAL A 319 -11.71 -4.88 -26.20
CA VAL A 319 -13.10 -5.25 -26.59
C VAL A 319 -13.79 -6.04 -25.48
N LEU A 320 -15.04 -5.66 -25.18
CA LEU A 320 -15.96 -6.40 -24.34
C LEU A 320 -17.12 -6.91 -25.21
N VAL A 321 -17.18 -8.22 -25.40
CA VAL A 321 -18.22 -8.91 -26.15
C VAL A 321 -19.29 -9.34 -25.17
N TYR A 322 -20.56 -9.02 -25.44
CA TYR A 322 -21.68 -9.53 -24.65
C TYR A 322 -22.55 -10.47 -25.47
N HIS A 323 -23.09 -11.49 -24.81
CA HIS A 323 -23.97 -12.46 -25.44
C HIS A 323 -25.32 -12.56 -24.72
N ASP A 324 -26.38 -12.74 -25.52
CA ASP A 324 -27.73 -13.04 -25.02
C ASP A 324 -27.80 -14.49 -24.49
N ASP A 325 -27.04 -15.40 -25.12
CA ASP A 325 -26.82 -16.79 -24.72
C ASP A 325 -25.32 -17.06 -24.49
N PRO A 326 -24.93 -17.95 -23.56
CA PRO A 326 -23.51 -18.22 -23.28
C PRO A 326 -22.76 -18.66 -24.55
N PRO A 327 -21.60 -18.08 -24.87
CA PRO A 327 -20.78 -18.55 -25.98
C PRO A 327 -20.32 -19.99 -25.71
N GLY A 328 -20.21 -20.80 -26.76
CA GLY A 328 -19.71 -22.17 -26.65
C GLY A 328 -18.21 -22.21 -26.35
N VAL A 329 -17.74 -23.39 -25.93
CA VAL A 329 -16.34 -23.62 -25.53
C VAL A 329 -15.36 -23.41 -26.69
N GLU A 330 -15.81 -23.50 -27.94
CA GLU A 330 -15.01 -23.17 -29.13
C GLU A 330 -14.56 -21.72 -29.17
N ILE A 331 -15.31 -20.81 -28.55
CA ILE A 331 -15.01 -19.38 -28.46
C ILE A 331 -14.13 -19.09 -27.25
N THR A 332 -14.53 -19.57 -26.08
CA THR A 332 -13.86 -19.27 -24.81
C THR A 332 -12.65 -20.16 -24.55
N LYS A 333 -12.49 -21.22 -25.35
CA LYS A 333 -11.39 -22.22 -25.41
C LYS A 333 -11.24 -23.10 -24.17
N THR A 334 -11.23 -22.50 -23.00
CA THR A 334 -10.74 -23.11 -21.76
C THR A 334 -11.73 -23.10 -20.61
N PHE A 335 -12.77 -22.26 -20.68
CA PHE A 335 -13.85 -22.21 -19.68
C PHE A 335 -15.20 -22.23 -20.36
N ASP A 336 -16.01 -23.25 -20.12
CA ASP A 336 -17.34 -23.38 -20.71
C ASP A 336 -18.38 -22.65 -19.85
N ILE A 337 -18.78 -21.46 -20.30
CA ILE A 337 -19.75 -20.61 -19.60
C ILE A 337 -21.13 -21.29 -19.55
N GLY A 338 -21.52 -22.02 -20.59
CA GLY A 338 -22.77 -22.76 -20.64
C GLY A 338 -22.81 -23.89 -19.62
N ALA A 339 -21.73 -24.70 -19.57
CA ALA A 339 -21.57 -25.75 -18.56
C ALA A 339 -21.55 -25.18 -17.14
N PHE A 340 -20.91 -24.03 -16.93
CA PHE A 340 -20.94 -23.32 -15.64
C PHE A 340 -22.37 -22.96 -15.22
N PHE A 341 -23.18 -22.33 -16.09
CA PHE A 341 -24.55 -21.98 -15.72
C PHE A 341 -25.43 -23.21 -15.48
N GLU A 342 -25.21 -24.30 -16.21
CA GLU A 342 -25.90 -25.57 -15.99
C GLU A 342 -25.52 -26.21 -14.64
N CYS A 343 -24.25 -26.19 -14.27
CA CYS A 343 -23.79 -26.58 -12.94
C CYS A 343 -24.42 -25.69 -11.85
N LEU A 344 -24.41 -24.36 -12.03
CA LEU A 344 -24.98 -23.40 -11.08
C LEU A 344 -26.47 -23.66 -10.85
N ARG A 345 -27.22 -23.91 -11.93
CA ARG A 345 -28.64 -24.25 -11.88
C ARG A 345 -28.88 -25.54 -11.08
N LYS A 346 -28.10 -26.59 -11.33
CA LYS A 346 -28.20 -27.87 -10.61
C LYS A 346 -27.90 -27.72 -9.13
N GLU A 347 -26.82 -27.03 -8.77
CA GLU A 347 -26.44 -26.84 -7.36
C GLU A 347 -27.49 -25.99 -6.61
N ARG A 348 -28.02 -24.92 -7.22
CA ARG A 348 -29.14 -24.16 -6.62
C ARG A 348 -30.42 -24.97 -6.43
N GLN A 349 -30.73 -25.89 -7.33
CA GLN A 349 -31.89 -26.76 -7.21
C GLN A 349 -31.74 -27.71 -6.01
N LYS A 350 -30.55 -28.26 -5.78
CA LYS A 350 -30.26 -29.13 -4.63
C LYS A 350 -30.42 -28.41 -3.29
N GLU A 351 -30.01 -27.15 -3.22
CA GLU A 351 -30.04 -26.34 -2.00
C GLU A 351 -31.37 -25.58 -1.81
N GLU A 352 -32.40 -25.91 -2.60
CA GLU A 352 -33.73 -25.27 -2.59
C GLU A 352 -33.73 -23.74 -2.81
N LEU A 353 -32.61 -23.18 -3.28
CA LEU A 353 -32.45 -21.76 -3.56
C LEU A 353 -33.30 -21.29 -4.75
N GLY A 354 -33.69 -22.21 -5.65
CA GLY A 354 -34.52 -21.90 -6.81
C GLY A 354 -35.87 -21.22 -6.49
N GLN A 355 -36.34 -21.33 -5.25
CA GLN A 355 -37.56 -20.67 -4.77
C GLN A 355 -37.30 -19.28 -4.14
N ARG A 356 -36.07 -19.00 -3.71
CA ARG A 356 -35.68 -17.75 -3.04
C ARG A 356 -35.04 -16.79 -4.06
N ARG A 357 -35.80 -15.83 -4.57
CA ARG A 357 -35.35 -14.87 -5.61
C ARG A 357 -34.59 -13.65 -5.09
N GLU A 358 -34.06 -13.69 -3.86
CA GLU A 358 -33.49 -12.49 -3.22
C GLU A 358 -32.12 -12.11 -3.77
N MET A 359 -31.25 -13.08 -4.04
CA MET A 359 -29.91 -12.87 -4.60
C MET A 359 -29.54 -14.02 -5.54
N GLU A 360 -28.83 -13.72 -6.64
CA GLU A 360 -28.43 -14.72 -7.65
C GLU A 360 -26.92 -14.60 -7.97
N PHE A 361 -26.05 -15.05 -7.05
CA PHE A 361 -24.60 -15.06 -7.22
C PHE A 361 -24.15 -15.90 -8.42
N GLY A 362 -23.31 -15.34 -9.29
CA GLY A 362 -22.83 -16.02 -10.49
C GLY A 362 -23.81 -16.07 -11.66
N SER A 363 -25.01 -15.48 -11.56
CA SER A 363 -25.95 -15.45 -12.68
C SER A 363 -25.53 -14.53 -13.83
N SER A 364 -24.51 -13.71 -13.62
CA SER A 364 -23.82 -12.96 -14.67
C SER A 364 -22.31 -13.07 -14.45
N VAL A 365 -21.60 -13.39 -15.53
CA VAL A 365 -20.15 -13.63 -15.52
C VAL A 365 -19.47 -12.80 -16.60
N LEU A 366 -18.35 -12.20 -16.24
CA LEU A 366 -17.36 -11.66 -17.16
C LEU A 366 -16.15 -12.61 -17.18
N PHE A 367 -15.86 -13.17 -18.34
CA PHE A 367 -14.76 -14.11 -18.55
C PHE A 367 -13.69 -13.50 -19.44
N GLY A 368 -12.42 -13.79 -19.17
CA GLY A 368 -11.33 -13.55 -20.11
C GLY A 368 -10.32 -14.69 -20.06
N ASP A 369 -9.82 -15.12 -21.22
CA ASP A 369 -8.85 -16.21 -21.33
C ASP A 369 -7.49 -15.81 -20.72
N SER A 370 -7.04 -14.59 -21.00
CA SER A 370 -5.86 -14.00 -20.38
C SER A 370 -6.13 -12.55 -20.00
N ILE A 371 -6.07 -12.26 -18.71
CA ILE A 371 -6.34 -10.91 -18.18
C ILE A 371 -5.24 -10.47 -17.22
N THR A 372 -5.20 -9.19 -16.87
CA THR A 372 -4.28 -8.70 -15.82
C THR A 372 -4.62 -9.33 -14.47
N SER A 373 -5.83 -9.10 -13.96
CA SER A 373 -6.39 -9.75 -12.77
C SER A 373 -7.88 -9.47 -12.67
N THR A 374 -8.67 -10.48 -12.29
CA THR A 374 -10.11 -10.39 -11.98
C THR A 374 -10.37 -9.29 -10.95
N GLN A 375 -9.56 -9.24 -9.89
CA GLN A 375 -9.63 -8.23 -8.84
C GLN A 375 -9.28 -6.83 -9.38
N THR A 376 -8.18 -6.71 -10.14
CA THR A 376 -7.71 -5.41 -10.65
C THR A 376 -8.68 -4.81 -11.66
N ILE A 377 -9.31 -5.64 -12.51
CA ILE A 377 -10.33 -5.18 -13.46
C ILE A 377 -11.47 -4.47 -12.72
N LEU A 378 -11.92 -5.00 -11.58
CA LEU A 378 -13.00 -4.41 -10.79
C LEU A 378 -12.52 -3.22 -9.93
N ASP A 379 -11.36 -3.33 -9.27
CA ASP A 379 -10.84 -2.28 -8.38
C ASP A 379 -10.48 -1.00 -9.16
N ASN A 380 -9.78 -1.16 -10.29
CA ASN A 380 -9.29 -0.02 -11.08
C ASN A 380 -10.38 0.63 -11.91
N ASN A 381 -11.53 -0.01 -12.10
CA ASN A 381 -12.60 0.51 -12.92
C ASN A 381 -13.86 0.72 -12.10
N PHE A 382 -13.70 1.49 -11.03
CA PHE A 382 -14.75 1.76 -10.06
C PHE A 382 -16.02 2.35 -10.69
N SER A 383 -15.91 3.16 -11.74
CA SER A 383 -17.07 3.68 -12.48
C SER A 383 -17.93 2.57 -13.07
N LEU A 384 -17.34 1.47 -13.56
CA LEU A 384 -18.08 0.27 -13.98
C LEU A 384 -18.62 -0.47 -12.77
N THR A 385 -17.77 -0.77 -11.78
CA THR A 385 -18.13 -1.62 -10.63
C THR A 385 -19.32 -1.08 -9.85
N GLN A 386 -19.48 0.25 -9.77
CA GLN A 386 -20.64 0.91 -9.18
C GLN A 386 -21.97 0.69 -9.92
N HIS A 387 -21.97 0.11 -11.12
CA HIS A 387 -23.16 -0.24 -11.89
C HIS A 387 -23.42 -1.76 -11.92
N LEU A 388 -22.49 -2.55 -11.38
CA LEU A 388 -22.62 -4.01 -11.31
C LEU A 388 -23.46 -4.43 -10.09
N PRO A 389 -24.32 -5.47 -10.22
CA PRO A 389 -25.15 -5.96 -9.14
C PRO A 389 -24.36 -6.84 -8.15
N THR A 390 -24.91 -7.03 -6.95
CA THR A 390 -24.48 -8.12 -6.05
C THR A 390 -24.58 -9.44 -6.78
N GLY A 391 -23.54 -10.27 -6.69
CA GLY A 391 -23.51 -11.57 -7.35
C GLY A 391 -22.79 -11.57 -8.70
N PHE A 392 -22.38 -10.42 -9.23
CA PHE A 392 -21.62 -10.37 -10.48
C PHE A 392 -20.22 -10.98 -10.31
N VAL A 393 -19.82 -11.88 -11.20
CA VAL A 393 -18.56 -12.62 -11.10
C VAL A 393 -17.64 -12.28 -12.28
N VAL A 394 -16.36 -12.09 -12.01
CA VAL A 394 -15.30 -12.02 -13.02
C VAL A 394 -14.41 -13.25 -12.84
N THR A 395 -14.18 -14.03 -13.87
CA THR A 395 -13.30 -15.22 -13.83
C THR A 395 -12.36 -15.23 -15.03
N ALA A 396 -11.26 -15.98 -14.92
CA ALA A 396 -10.29 -16.08 -16.00
C ALA A 396 -9.51 -17.39 -15.99
N THR A 397 -8.99 -17.76 -17.14
CA THR A 397 -8.08 -18.90 -17.29
C THR A 397 -6.68 -18.54 -16.83
N THR A 398 -6.16 -17.41 -17.30
CA THR A 398 -4.84 -16.90 -16.93
C THR A 398 -4.92 -15.47 -16.38
N GLN A 399 -4.24 -15.22 -15.25
CA GLN A 399 -3.97 -13.86 -14.77
C GLN A 399 -2.47 -13.57 -14.84
N ILE A 400 -2.05 -12.60 -15.65
CA ILE A 400 -0.63 -12.24 -15.80
C ILE A 400 -0.10 -11.39 -14.62
N ARG A 401 -1.01 -10.80 -13.84
CA ARG A 401 -0.74 -9.96 -12.65
C ARG A 401 -1.81 -10.20 -11.58
N GLY A 402 -2.07 -11.47 -11.27
CA GLY A 402 -2.95 -11.89 -10.17
C GLY A 402 -2.61 -11.15 -8.88
N ARG A 403 -3.63 -10.87 -8.07
CA ARG A 403 -3.52 -10.07 -6.84
C ARG A 403 -3.79 -10.93 -5.62
N GLY A 404 -2.99 -10.71 -4.58
CA GLY A 404 -3.32 -11.16 -3.23
C GLY A 404 -3.15 -10.03 -2.24
N ARG A 405 -3.18 -10.39 -0.96
CA ARG A 405 -3.02 -9.42 0.13
C ARG A 405 -1.66 -8.73 0.08
N GLY A 406 -1.64 -7.43 0.37
CA GLY A 406 -0.43 -6.62 0.35
C GLY A 406 0.08 -6.33 -1.07
N ARG A 407 1.41 -6.35 -1.26
CA ARG A 407 2.06 -6.10 -2.55
C ARG A 407 2.22 -7.36 -3.41
N ASN A 408 1.68 -8.49 -2.97
CA ASN A 408 1.85 -9.78 -3.65
C ASN A 408 1.16 -9.76 -5.01
N SER A 409 1.92 -10.09 -6.05
CA SER A 409 1.39 -10.35 -7.38
C SER A 409 2.05 -11.59 -7.95
N TRP A 410 1.25 -12.45 -8.56
CA TRP A 410 1.71 -13.70 -9.18
C TRP A 410 1.07 -13.87 -10.54
N ILE A 411 1.60 -14.82 -11.31
CA ILE A 411 0.92 -15.32 -12.49
C ILE A 411 0.06 -16.49 -12.04
N SER A 412 -1.22 -16.44 -12.38
CA SER A 412 -2.10 -17.59 -12.17
C SER A 412 -2.26 -18.31 -13.50
N PRO A 413 -1.62 -19.48 -13.69
CA PRO A 413 -1.67 -20.21 -14.95
C PRO A 413 -2.99 -21.00 -15.11
N PRO A 414 -3.24 -21.58 -16.30
CA PRO A 414 -4.37 -22.47 -16.53
C PRO A 414 -4.48 -23.58 -15.49
N GLY A 415 -5.71 -23.94 -15.11
CA GLY A 415 -6.00 -24.94 -14.08
C GLY A 415 -6.17 -24.38 -12.66
N CYS A 416 -5.88 -23.10 -12.44
CA CYS A 416 -6.26 -22.39 -11.21
C CYS A 416 -7.64 -21.73 -11.38
N LEU A 417 -8.62 -22.05 -10.55
CA LEU A 417 -9.89 -21.32 -10.49
C LEU A 417 -9.68 -19.99 -9.79
N GLN A 418 -9.79 -18.88 -10.53
CA GLN A 418 -9.60 -17.54 -9.98
C GLN A 418 -10.80 -16.69 -10.36
N PHE A 419 -11.48 -16.14 -9.37
CA PHE A 419 -12.63 -15.30 -9.61
C PHE A 419 -12.70 -14.15 -8.62
N SER A 420 -13.38 -13.08 -8.99
CA SER A 420 -13.74 -11.97 -8.11
C SER A 420 -15.23 -11.71 -8.18
N LEU A 421 -15.82 -11.45 -7.03
CA LEU A 421 -17.24 -11.27 -6.84
C LEU A 421 -17.55 -9.83 -6.41
N VAL A 422 -18.55 -9.20 -7.04
CA VAL A 422 -19.10 -7.92 -6.59
C VAL A 422 -20.21 -8.16 -5.57
N LEU A 423 -20.12 -7.49 -4.44
CA LEU A 423 -21.08 -7.60 -3.34
C LEU A 423 -21.42 -6.22 -2.78
N ARG A 424 -22.70 -5.86 -2.79
CA ARG A 424 -23.21 -4.67 -2.11
C ARG A 424 -23.73 -5.06 -0.74
N HIS A 425 -23.04 -4.57 0.29
CA HIS A 425 -23.31 -4.92 1.67
C HIS A 425 -23.88 -3.70 2.41
N PRO A 426 -25.14 -3.76 2.89
CA PRO A 426 -25.78 -2.61 3.57
C PRO A 426 -25.09 -2.24 4.88
N VAL A 427 -25.00 -0.94 5.18
CA VAL A 427 -24.34 -0.44 6.41
C VAL A 427 -25.20 -0.66 7.67
N ASN A 428 -26.52 -0.81 7.51
CA ASN A 428 -27.47 -0.93 8.60
C ASN A 428 -27.51 -2.33 9.27
N ILE A 429 -26.73 -3.31 8.78
CA ILE A 429 -26.67 -4.66 9.34
C ILE A 429 -25.46 -4.78 10.28
N TYR A 430 -25.52 -4.10 11.42
CA TYR A 430 -24.40 -3.93 12.36
C TYR A 430 -23.72 -5.24 12.81
N LEU A 431 -24.48 -6.34 12.92
CA LEU A 431 -23.94 -7.63 13.35
C LEU A 431 -23.26 -8.40 12.21
N ALA A 432 -23.59 -8.07 10.95
CA ALA A 432 -23.03 -8.71 9.77
C ALA A 432 -21.80 -7.94 9.26
N SER A 433 -20.79 -7.73 10.13
CA SER A 433 -19.59 -6.96 9.78
C SER A 433 -18.93 -7.43 8.48
N VAL A 434 -18.65 -6.49 7.57
CA VAL A 434 -18.01 -6.74 6.25
C VAL A 434 -16.71 -7.55 6.34
N VAL A 435 -16.01 -7.49 7.48
CA VAL A 435 -14.78 -8.23 7.72
C VAL A 435 -14.99 -9.74 7.62
N PHE A 436 -16.19 -10.23 7.93
CA PHE A 436 -16.51 -11.67 7.89
C PHE A 436 -16.81 -12.21 6.49
N VAL A 437 -16.97 -11.37 5.47
CA VAL A 437 -17.19 -11.81 4.09
C VAL A 437 -16.06 -12.72 3.60
N GLN A 438 -14.81 -12.42 3.95
CA GLN A 438 -13.67 -13.28 3.60
C GLN A 438 -13.68 -14.64 4.33
N TYR A 439 -14.25 -14.70 5.54
CA TYR A 439 -14.37 -15.93 6.33
C TYR A 439 -15.46 -16.80 5.73
N LEU A 440 -16.60 -16.20 5.38
CA LEU A 440 -17.71 -16.87 4.70
C LEU A 440 -17.27 -17.44 3.35
N LEU A 441 -16.49 -16.69 2.56
CA LEU A 441 -15.99 -17.18 1.29
C LEU A 441 -15.01 -18.35 1.46
N GLY A 442 -14.12 -18.29 2.46
CA GLY A 442 -13.23 -19.42 2.78
C GLY A 442 -13.98 -20.66 3.23
N LEU A 443 -15.00 -20.45 4.08
CA LEU A 443 -15.87 -21.52 4.53
C LEU A 443 -16.68 -22.11 3.38
N ALA A 444 -17.18 -21.28 2.46
CA ALA A 444 -17.92 -21.72 1.28
C ALA A 444 -17.06 -22.58 0.34
N VAL A 445 -15.75 -22.29 0.21
CA VAL A 445 -14.85 -23.18 -0.55
C VAL A 445 -14.71 -24.53 0.13
N VAL A 446 -14.43 -24.54 1.43
CA VAL A 446 -14.19 -25.79 2.17
C VAL A 446 -15.47 -26.64 2.25
N GLU A 447 -16.61 -26.04 2.61
CA GLU A 447 -17.90 -26.74 2.70
C GLU A 447 -18.51 -27.04 1.33
N GLY A 448 -18.19 -26.26 0.29
CA GLY A 448 -18.56 -26.61 -1.08
C GLY A 448 -17.95 -27.94 -1.52
N ILE A 449 -16.70 -28.19 -1.15
CA ILE A 449 -16.02 -29.46 -1.47
C ILE A 449 -16.45 -30.55 -0.50
N ARG A 450 -16.32 -30.31 0.82
CA ARG A 450 -16.53 -31.34 1.86
C ARG A 450 -17.99 -31.63 2.18
N GLY A 451 -18.91 -30.75 1.80
CA GLY A 451 -20.35 -30.94 1.99
C GLY A 451 -20.99 -31.86 0.94
N ARG A 452 -20.19 -32.43 0.03
CA ARG A 452 -20.66 -33.41 -0.95
C ARG A 452 -20.53 -34.82 -0.40
N ASP A 453 -21.49 -35.66 -0.78
CA ASP A 453 -21.51 -37.08 -0.42
C ASP A 453 -20.19 -37.77 -0.81
N GLY A 454 -19.52 -38.34 0.20
CA GLY A 454 -18.24 -39.04 0.05
C GLY A 454 -17.00 -38.14 0.16
N TYR A 455 -17.13 -36.81 0.21
CA TYR A 455 -16.01 -35.86 0.30
C TYR A 455 -15.80 -35.33 1.73
N GLU A 456 -16.55 -35.81 2.72
CA GLU A 456 -16.60 -35.27 4.08
C GLU A 456 -15.23 -35.31 4.76
N ASN A 457 -14.43 -36.32 4.41
CA ASN A 457 -13.11 -36.61 4.97
C ASN A 457 -11.95 -36.07 4.13
N ILE A 458 -12.23 -35.39 3.01
CA ILE A 458 -11.18 -34.71 2.25
C ILE A 458 -10.48 -33.68 3.16
N PRO A 459 -9.14 -33.73 3.29
CA PRO A 459 -8.41 -33.05 4.36
C PRO A 459 -8.15 -31.57 4.02
N LEU A 460 -9.22 -30.80 3.92
CA LEU A 460 -9.18 -29.35 3.73
C LEU A 460 -9.42 -28.60 5.04
N LYS A 461 -8.60 -27.58 5.23
CA LYS A 461 -8.61 -26.72 6.40
C LYS A 461 -8.37 -25.25 6.07
N LEU A 462 -8.79 -24.38 6.98
CA LEU A 462 -8.60 -22.93 6.90
C LEU A 462 -7.44 -22.47 7.79
N LYS A 463 -6.47 -21.79 7.19
CA LYS A 463 -5.47 -21.02 7.92
C LYS A 463 -6.00 -19.59 8.12
N TRP A 464 -6.01 -19.11 9.35
CA TRP A 464 -6.55 -17.80 9.68
C TRP A 464 -5.73 -16.71 8.98
N PRO A 465 -6.39 -15.65 8.49
CA PRO A 465 -7.85 -15.47 8.54
C PRO A 465 -8.61 -16.16 7.40
N ASN A 466 -7.99 -16.47 6.26
CA ASN A 466 -8.72 -16.82 5.04
C ASN A 466 -7.90 -17.57 3.97
N ASP A 467 -6.82 -18.24 4.36
CA ASP A 467 -6.05 -19.07 3.43
C ASP A 467 -6.56 -20.52 3.49
N ILE A 468 -6.58 -21.19 2.34
CA ILE A 468 -7.11 -22.56 2.22
C ILE A 468 -5.94 -23.52 2.07
N TYR A 469 -5.92 -24.55 2.91
CA TYR A 469 -4.86 -25.53 3.02
C TYR A 469 -5.40 -26.94 2.81
N GLY A 470 -4.58 -27.78 2.19
CA GLY A 470 -4.84 -29.21 2.01
C GLY A 470 -3.68 -30.04 2.54
N GLU A 471 -3.99 -31.20 3.09
CA GLU A 471 -2.98 -32.17 3.56
C GLU A 471 -2.36 -32.91 2.37
N VAL A 472 -1.03 -33.00 2.35
CA VAL A 472 -0.24 -33.72 1.37
C VAL A 472 0.79 -34.59 2.10
N SER A 473 0.99 -35.81 1.62
CA SER A 473 2.05 -36.69 2.14
C SER A 473 3.42 -36.16 1.71
N THR A 474 4.38 -36.12 2.63
CA THR A 474 5.77 -35.76 2.28
C THR A 474 6.38 -36.76 1.30
N ARG A 475 7.43 -36.36 0.59
CA ARG A 475 8.11 -37.20 -0.43
C ARG A 475 8.57 -38.56 0.11
N ASP A 476 8.84 -38.64 1.40
CA ASP A 476 9.29 -39.84 2.08
C ASP A 476 8.13 -40.70 2.62
N GLY A 477 6.88 -40.27 2.43
CA GLY A 477 5.66 -40.97 2.82
C GLY A 477 5.40 -41.04 4.33
N THR A 478 6.33 -40.56 5.16
CA THR A 478 6.34 -40.76 6.61
C THR A 478 5.65 -39.65 7.40
N SER A 479 5.46 -38.45 6.82
CA SER A 479 4.85 -37.31 7.51
C SER A 479 3.79 -36.62 6.65
N LYS A 480 2.81 -35.99 7.30
CA LYS A 480 1.72 -35.25 6.68
C LYS A 480 1.98 -33.76 6.83
N GLU A 481 1.89 -33.01 5.73
CA GLU A 481 2.09 -31.56 5.73
C GLU A 481 0.86 -30.85 5.15
N TYR A 482 0.43 -29.75 5.77
CA TYR A 482 -0.59 -28.88 5.20
C TYR A 482 0.05 -27.83 4.32
N VAL A 483 -0.31 -27.84 3.02
CA VAL A 483 0.17 -26.87 2.03
C VAL A 483 -0.96 -25.97 1.56
N LYS A 484 -0.62 -24.74 1.22
CA LYS A 484 -1.60 -23.76 0.73
C LYS A 484 -2.05 -24.15 -0.67
N ILE A 485 -3.36 -24.21 -0.89
CA ILE A 485 -3.99 -24.49 -2.20
C ILE A 485 -4.80 -23.31 -2.73
N GLY A 486 -5.11 -22.33 -1.88
CA GLY A 486 -5.89 -21.18 -2.26
C GLY A 486 -5.90 -20.08 -1.21
N GLY A 487 -6.56 -18.96 -1.53
CA GLY A 487 -6.69 -17.83 -0.63
C GLY A 487 -7.67 -16.79 -1.14
N ILE A 488 -8.05 -15.90 -0.22
CA ILE A 488 -9.09 -14.90 -0.45
C ILE A 488 -8.52 -13.49 -0.29
N LEU A 489 -9.08 -12.56 -1.07
CA LEU A 489 -8.81 -11.14 -1.02
C LEU A 489 -10.14 -10.41 -1.02
N VAL A 490 -10.35 -9.45 -0.12
CA VAL A 490 -11.56 -8.62 -0.13
C VAL A 490 -11.15 -7.17 -0.03
N ASN A 491 -11.51 -6.39 -1.04
CA ASN A 491 -11.40 -4.94 -1.04
C ASN A 491 -12.78 -4.34 -0.80
N SER A 492 -12.82 -3.23 -0.07
CA SER A 492 -14.06 -2.53 0.25
C SER A 492 -13.99 -1.07 -0.19
N HIS A 493 -15.03 -0.64 -0.89
CA HIS A 493 -15.31 0.76 -1.17
C HIS A 493 -16.60 1.16 -0.47
N PHE A 494 -16.73 2.41 -0.08
CA PHE A 494 -17.96 2.92 0.56
C PHE A 494 -18.70 3.82 -0.43
N VAL A 495 -19.96 3.50 -0.73
CA VAL A 495 -20.78 4.19 -1.73
C VAL A 495 -22.21 4.31 -1.21
N ARG A 496 -22.76 5.53 -1.14
CA ARG A 496 -24.21 5.78 -0.92
C ARG A 496 -24.86 4.86 0.15
N ASP A 497 -24.24 4.80 1.33
CA ASP A 497 -24.71 4.03 2.50
C ASP A 497 -24.65 2.49 2.39
N GLU A 498 -23.84 1.98 1.47
CA GLU A 498 -23.45 0.57 1.39
C GLU A 498 -21.93 0.42 1.24
N PHE A 499 -21.41 -0.73 1.64
CA PHE A 499 -20.08 -1.19 1.29
C PHE A 499 -20.15 -1.94 -0.04
N LEU A 500 -19.51 -1.40 -1.07
CA LEU A 500 -19.23 -2.12 -2.31
C LEU A 500 -17.95 -2.94 -2.12
N LEU A 501 -18.12 -4.23 -1.94
CA LEU A 501 -17.05 -5.20 -1.73
C LEU A 501 -16.70 -5.89 -3.04
N ILE A 502 -15.41 -6.08 -3.26
CA ILE A 502 -14.86 -6.92 -4.33
C ILE A 502 -14.11 -8.06 -3.67
N ALA A 503 -14.73 -9.25 -3.66
CA ALA A 503 -14.22 -10.45 -3.01
C ALA A 503 -13.60 -11.40 -4.03
N GLY A 504 -12.27 -11.38 -4.13
CA GLY A 504 -11.44 -12.29 -4.90
C GLY A 504 -11.17 -13.62 -4.19
N CYS A 505 -11.20 -14.71 -4.94
CA CYS A 505 -10.83 -16.04 -4.51
C CYS A 505 -9.98 -16.72 -5.58
N GLY A 506 -8.86 -17.30 -5.16
CA GLY A 506 -8.04 -18.16 -6.01
C GLY A 506 -7.87 -19.52 -5.36
N VAL A 507 -8.21 -20.59 -6.09
CA VAL A 507 -8.03 -21.99 -5.66
C VAL A 507 -7.40 -22.76 -6.80
N ASN A 508 -6.34 -23.51 -6.52
CA ASN A 508 -5.72 -24.36 -7.52
C ASN A 508 -6.58 -25.63 -7.73
N THR A 509 -7.15 -25.77 -8.93
CA THR A 509 -8.04 -26.90 -9.26
C THR A 509 -7.26 -28.09 -9.80
N ASN A 510 -6.34 -27.85 -10.74
CA ASN A 510 -5.66 -28.88 -11.54
C ASN A 510 -4.16 -28.66 -11.78
N ASN A 511 -3.61 -27.51 -11.42
CA ASN A 511 -2.24 -27.15 -11.78
C ASN A 511 -1.21 -27.77 -10.81
N VAL A 512 -0.05 -28.18 -11.34
CA VAL A 512 0.99 -28.93 -10.62
C VAL A 512 1.85 -28.05 -9.71
N ALA A 513 2.06 -26.77 -10.08
CA ALA A 513 2.92 -25.82 -9.36
C ALA A 513 2.45 -24.36 -9.60
N PRO A 514 2.70 -23.39 -8.70
CA PRO A 514 3.56 -23.46 -7.52
C PRO A 514 2.87 -24.00 -6.26
N THR A 515 1.54 -24.17 -6.27
CA THR A 515 0.74 -24.71 -5.15
C THR A 515 0.14 -26.06 -5.53
N THR A 516 -0.32 -26.83 -4.54
CA THR A 516 -1.00 -28.11 -4.79
C THR A 516 -2.45 -27.89 -5.24
N ALA A 517 -2.90 -28.71 -6.18
CA ALA A 517 -4.27 -28.73 -6.69
C ALA A 517 -5.22 -29.59 -5.85
N ILE A 518 -6.48 -29.17 -5.73
CA ILE A 518 -7.52 -29.97 -5.04
C ILE A 518 -7.71 -31.36 -5.68
N ASN A 519 -7.70 -31.46 -7.00
CA ASN A 519 -7.88 -32.75 -7.67
C ASN A 519 -6.73 -33.71 -7.40
N ARG A 520 -5.53 -33.19 -7.12
CA ARG A 520 -4.41 -34.01 -6.67
C ARG A 520 -4.63 -34.55 -5.25
N ILE A 521 -5.16 -33.72 -4.34
CA ILE A 521 -5.52 -34.15 -2.99
C ILE A 521 -6.60 -35.24 -3.04
N ILE A 522 -7.61 -35.09 -3.89
CA ILE A 522 -8.65 -36.09 -4.10
C ILE A 522 -8.05 -37.39 -4.64
N ALA A 523 -7.17 -37.32 -5.65
CA ALA A 523 -6.49 -38.49 -6.19
C ALA A 523 -5.63 -39.21 -5.14
N SER A 524 -4.89 -38.46 -4.31
CA SER A 524 -4.13 -39.03 -3.20
C SER A 524 -5.02 -39.65 -2.12
N TYR A 525 -6.16 -39.01 -1.82
CA TYR A 525 -7.15 -39.54 -0.88
C TYR A 525 -7.76 -40.86 -1.38
N ASN A 526 -8.15 -40.91 -2.67
CA ASN A 526 -8.64 -42.11 -3.34
C ASN A 526 -7.64 -43.26 -3.25
N ALA A 527 -6.36 -42.99 -3.54
CA ALA A 527 -5.31 -43.99 -3.45
C ALA A 527 -5.09 -44.51 -2.01
N LEU A 528 -5.22 -43.63 -1.01
CA LEU A 528 -4.99 -44.00 0.40
C LEU A 528 -6.18 -44.72 1.05
N HIS A 529 -7.41 -44.38 0.65
CA HIS A 529 -8.65 -44.88 1.29
C HIS A 529 -9.44 -45.84 0.39
N ASN A 530 -8.92 -46.18 -0.79
CA ASN A 530 -9.57 -47.02 -1.78
C ASN A 530 -10.98 -46.51 -2.16
N THR A 531 -11.07 -45.22 -2.48
CA THR A 531 -12.31 -44.55 -2.91
C THR A 531 -12.22 -44.12 -4.38
N GLU A 532 -13.36 -43.83 -5.01
CA GLU A 532 -13.44 -43.42 -6.43
C GLU A 532 -14.10 -42.04 -6.58
N LEU A 533 -13.63 -41.06 -5.81
CA LEU A 533 -14.17 -39.69 -5.88
C LEU A 533 -13.68 -38.97 -7.15
N SER A 534 -14.60 -38.37 -7.90
CA SER A 534 -14.28 -37.59 -9.09
C SER A 534 -13.56 -36.27 -8.77
N GLY A 535 -12.66 -35.85 -9.65
CA GLY A 535 -12.11 -34.49 -9.61
C GLY A 535 -13.15 -33.43 -10.00
N PHE A 536 -12.91 -32.19 -9.60
CA PHE A 536 -13.73 -31.04 -9.96
C PHE A 536 -13.26 -30.37 -11.26
N THR A 537 -14.21 -29.98 -12.11
CA THR A 537 -13.97 -28.99 -13.18
C THR A 537 -13.96 -27.57 -12.59
N GLN A 538 -13.40 -26.59 -13.31
CA GLN A 538 -13.38 -25.21 -12.82
C GLN A 538 -14.78 -24.60 -12.77
N GLU A 539 -15.60 -24.90 -13.78
CA GLU A 539 -17.02 -24.54 -13.91
C GLU A 539 -17.83 -25.11 -12.74
N GLY A 540 -17.70 -26.42 -12.51
CA GLY A 540 -18.41 -27.11 -11.45
C GLY A 540 -18.01 -26.60 -10.07
N LEU A 541 -16.70 -26.43 -9.83
CA LEU A 541 -16.20 -25.91 -8.56
C LEU A 541 -16.66 -24.48 -8.31
N LEU A 542 -16.63 -23.60 -9.31
CA LEU A 542 -17.11 -22.23 -9.18
C LEU A 542 -18.60 -22.20 -8.83
N ALA A 543 -19.42 -22.98 -9.53
CA ALA A 543 -20.86 -23.08 -9.27
C ALA A 543 -21.16 -23.54 -7.83
N ILE A 544 -20.44 -24.55 -7.35
CA ILE A 544 -20.56 -25.07 -5.99
C ILE A 544 -20.20 -23.98 -4.96
N ILE A 545 -19.06 -23.31 -5.14
CA ILE A 545 -18.58 -22.27 -4.22
C ILE A 545 -19.57 -21.11 -4.15
N LEU A 546 -20.05 -20.62 -5.30
CA LEU A 546 -20.99 -19.50 -5.34
C LEU A 546 -22.33 -19.85 -4.71
N THR A 547 -22.83 -21.07 -4.92
CA THR A 547 -24.08 -21.54 -4.31
C THR A 547 -23.96 -21.64 -2.79
N LYS A 548 -22.85 -22.21 -2.28
CA LYS A 548 -22.60 -22.28 -0.83
C LYS A 548 -22.38 -20.90 -0.22
N PHE A 549 -21.69 -20.01 -0.93
CA PHE A 549 -21.49 -18.64 -0.47
C PHE A 549 -22.81 -17.87 -0.41
N GLU A 550 -23.71 -18.05 -1.39
CA GLU A 550 -25.05 -17.46 -1.39
C GLU A 550 -25.85 -17.88 -0.15
N LEU A 551 -25.86 -19.17 0.19
CA LEU A 551 -26.50 -19.67 1.41
C LEU A 551 -25.93 -19.04 2.67
N PHE A 552 -24.59 -19.08 2.81
CA PHE A 552 -23.91 -18.52 3.97
C PHE A 552 -24.10 -17.02 4.09
N TYR A 553 -24.10 -16.30 2.96
CA TYR A 553 -24.29 -14.86 2.97
C TYR A 553 -25.73 -14.48 3.35
N LEU A 554 -26.74 -15.17 2.82
CA LEU A 554 -28.14 -14.96 3.22
C LEU A 554 -28.35 -15.22 4.71
N GLU A 555 -27.83 -16.33 5.22
CA GLU A 555 -27.89 -16.68 6.63
C GLU A 555 -27.14 -15.65 7.51
N PHE A 556 -26.01 -15.15 7.03
CA PHE A 556 -25.20 -14.12 7.70
C PHE A 556 -25.94 -12.78 7.85
N VAL A 557 -26.66 -12.33 6.82
CA VAL A 557 -27.36 -11.04 6.85
C VAL A 557 -28.74 -11.11 7.51
N ASN A 558 -29.44 -12.24 7.42
CA ASN A 558 -30.84 -12.34 7.85
C ASN A 558 -31.04 -12.62 9.35
N ASN A 559 -30.07 -13.24 10.05
CA ASN A 559 -30.34 -13.86 11.35
C ASN A 559 -30.10 -13.02 12.62
N LYS A 560 -29.88 -11.70 12.52
CA LYS A 560 -29.54 -10.83 13.68
C LYS A 560 -28.42 -11.39 14.58
N ARG A 561 -27.59 -12.33 14.09
CA ARG A 561 -26.49 -12.98 14.84
C ARG A 561 -25.15 -12.83 14.12
N GLY A 562 -25.15 -12.31 12.89
CA GLY A 562 -23.94 -12.08 12.12
C GLY A 562 -23.13 -13.36 11.94
N PHE A 563 -21.81 -13.27 12.13
CA PHE A 563 -20.92 -14.42 11.96
C PHE A 563 -21.03 -15.47 13.08
N GLY A 564 -21.71 -15.13 14.19
CA GLY A 564 -21.79 -16.01 15.36
C GLY A 564 -22.33 -17.42 15.05
N VAL A 565 -23.25 -17.54 14.10
CA VAL A 565 -23.84 -18.84 13.68
C VAL A 565 -22.85 -19.74 12.95
N PHE A 566 -21.73 -19.19 12.44
CA PHE A 566 -20.71 -19.94 11.70
C PHE A 566 -19.48 -20.28 12.54
N LEU A 567 -19.38 -19.81 13.78
CA LEU A 567 -18.16 -19.98 14.59
C LEU A 567 -17.80 -21.45 14.80
N ASP A 568 -18.76 -22.28 15.19
CA ASP A 568 -18.53 -23.71 15.43
C ASP A 568 -18.07 -24.43 14.16
N LEU A 569 -18.73 -24.11 13.04
CA LEU A 569 -18.35 -24.66 11.74
C LEU A 569 -16.96 -24.18 11.32
N TYR A 570 -16.65 -22.88 11.50
CA TYR A 570 -15.34 -22.31 11.20
C TYR A 570 -14.23 -22.97 12.02
N TYR A 571 -14.41 -23.14 13.34
CA TYR A 571 -13.43 -23.81 14.20
C TYR A 571 -13.29 -25.31 13.91
N LYS A 572 -14.35 -25.98 13.46
CA LYS A 572 -14.23 -27.36 12.94
C LYS A 572 -13.31 -27.44 11.72
N ARG A 573 -13.26 -26.37 10.91
CA ARG A 573 -12.52 -26.32 9.65
C ARG A 573 -11.16 -25.61 9.73
N TRP A 574 -10.83 -24.88 10.79
CA TRP A 574 -9.54 -24.19 10.85
C TRP A 574 -8.39 -25.11 11.33
N LEU A 575 -7.14 -24.61 11.23
CA LEU A 575 -5.92 -25.32 11.63
C LEU A 575 -5.43 -25.01 13.06
N HIS A 576 -6.01 -24.04 13.78
CA HIS A 576 -5.31 -23.38 14.90
C HIS A 576 -5.74 -23.81 16.29
N SER A 577 -6.63 -24.79 16.43
CA SER A 577 -7.12 -25.21 17.74
C SER A 577 -5.96 -25.58 18.68
N ASP A 578 -5.93 -24.97 19.85
CA ASP A 578 -5.00 -25.23 20.96
C ASP A 578 -3.51 -25.09 20.64
N GLN A 579 -3.17 -24.43 19.52
CA GLN A 579 -1.78 -24.21 19.15
C GLN A 579 -1.14 -23.19 20.09
N ILE A 580 -0.02 -23.58 20.72
CA ILE A 580 0.80 -22.67 21.51
C ILE A 580 1.81 -22.01 20.58
N VAL A 581 1.75 -20.68 20.53
CA VAL A 581 2.58 -19.84 19.68
C VAL A 581 3.36 -18.84 20.53
N THR A 582 4.51 -18.41 20.02
CA THR A 582 5.29 -17.32 20.63
C THR A 582 4.93 -16.00 19.96
N VAL A 583 4.44 -15.04 20.74
CA VAL A 583 4.16 -13.67 20.30
C VAL A 583 5.43 -12.85 20.51
N GLU A 584 6.29 -12.76 19.48
CA GLU A 584 7.62 -12.16 19.58
C GLU A 584 7.61 -10.75 20.15
N SER A 585 6.65 -9.92 19.73
CA SER A 585 6.57 -8.51 20.16
C SER A 585 6.35 -8.34 21.66
N LEU A 586 5.85 -9.38 22.33
CA LEU A 586 5.62 -9.40 23.77
C LEU A 586 6.56 -10.37 24.48
N ASN A 587 7.34 -11.16 23.73
CA ASN A 587 8.13 -12.29 24.22
C ASN A 587 7.32 -13.23 25.14
N LYS A 588 6.07 -13.52 24.76
CA LYS A 588 5.14 -14.37 25.53
C LYS A 588 4.71 -15.58 24.72
N ARG A 589 4.51 -16.71 25.39
CA ARG A 589 3.80 -17.87 24.83
C ARG A 589 2.31 -17.69 25.03
N ALA A 590 1.51 -18.01 24.02
CA ALA A 590 0.05 -17.93 24.08
C ALA A 590 -0.58 -19.08 23.31
N ARG A 591 -1.70 -19.60 23.81
CA ARG A 591 -2.54 -20.61 23.17
C ARG A 591 -3.59 -19.93 22.31
N ILE A 592 -3.73 -20.32 21.06
CA ILE A 592 -4.79 -19.82 20.18
C ILE A 592 -6.14 -20.42 20.62
N VAL A 593 -7.13 -19.57 20.89
CA VAL A 593 -8.45 -19.99 21.42
C VAL A 593 -9.63 -19.62 20.52
N GLY A 594 -9.43 -18.74 19.54
CA GLY A 594 -10.53 -18.38 18.64
C GLY A 594 -10.29 -17.11 17.84
N ILE A 595 -11.39 -16.51 17.40
CA ILE A 595 -11.44 -15.16 16.84
C ILE A 595 -12.45 -14.30 17.61
N THR A 596 -12.28 -12.97 17.56
CA THR A 596 -13.29 -12.04 18.08
C THR A 596 -14.52 -12.03 17.18
N THR A 597 -15.71 -11.88 17.76
CA THR A 597 -16.99 -11.99 17.03
C THR A 597 -17.41 -10.70 16.32
N ASP A 598 -16.73 -9.59 16.60
CA ASP A 598 -16.95 -8.25 16.07
C ASP A 598 -16.05 -7.94 14.85
N PHE A 599 -14.77 -8.30 14.94
CA PHE A 599 -13.73 -7.95 13.97
C PHE A 599 -12.96 -9.15 13.42
N GLY A 600 -13.21 -10.37 13.90
CA GLY A 600 -12.50 -11.57 13.45
C GLY A 600 -11.02 -11.59 13.83
N PHE A 601 -10.59 -10.82 14.83
CA PHE A 601 -9.19 -10.82 15.24
C PHE A 601 -8.82 -12.12 15.95
N LEU A 602 -7.61 -12.64 15.75
CA LEU A 602 -7.18 -13.88 16.38
C LEU A 602 -7.05 -13.67 17.90
N LYS A 603 -7.73 -14.50 18.67
CA LYS A 603 -7.76 -14.47 20.14
C LYS A 603 -6.83 -15.56 20.66
N ALA A 604 -5.92 -15.16 21.56
CA ALA A 604 -4.97 -16.06 22.20
C ALA A 604 -4.93 -15.80 23.72
N VAL A 605 -4.78 -16.84 24.52
CA VAL A 605 -4.62 -16.77 25.98
C VAL A 605 -3.16 -16.99 26.32
N VAL A 606 -2.53 -16.11 27.10
CA VAL A 606 -1.14 -16.28 27.52
C VAL A 606 -1.04 -17.54 28.37
N VAL A 607 0.00 -18.34 28.14
CA VAL A 607 0.28 -19.54 28.94
C VAL A 607 1.52 -19.36 29.79
N ASP A 608 1.54 -19.99 30.96
CA ASP A 608 2.70 -20.05 31.84
C ASP A 608 3.79 -21.03 31.31
N GLU A 609 4.87 -21.20 32.07
CA GLU A 609 5.96 -22.12 31.73
C GLU A 609 5.49 -23.58 31.59
N ASN A 610 4.44 -23.95 32.34
CA ASN A 610 3.82 -25.27 32.34
C ASN A 610 2.71 -25.42 31.28
N ALA A 611 2.55 -24.44 30.39
CA ALA A 611 1.50 -24.37 29.39
C ALA A 611 0.06 -24.28 29.94
N ASN A 612 -0.12 -23.87 31.19
CA ASN A 612 -1.42 -23.57 31.75
C ASN A 612 -1.89 -22.19 31.33
N ASP A 613 -3.19 -22.08 31.04
CA ASP A 613 -3.81 -20.84 30.64
C ASP A 613 -3.81 -19.83 31.79
N THR A 614 -3.40 -18.60 31.50
CA THR A 614 -3.52 -17.46 32.42
C THR A 614 -4.81 -16.68 32.16
N HIS A 615 -5.05 -15.60 32.90
CA HIS A 615 -6.19 -14.70 32.67
C HIS A 615 -5.92 -13.65 31.58
N GLU A 616 -4.70 -13.56 31.05
CA GLU A 616 -4.32 -12.56 30.07
C GLU A 616 -4.69 -13.00 28.65
N ILE A 617 -5.51 -12.21 27.97
CA ILE A 617 -5.95 -12.45 26.60
C ILE A 617 -5.27 -11.45 25.67
N ILE A 618 -4.64 -11.97 24.61
CA ILE A 618 -4.05 -11.18 23.53
C ILE A 618 -4.95 -11.28 22.31
N THR A 619 -5.17 -10.15 21.65
CA THR A 619 -5.89 -10.07 20.38
C THR A 619 -4.95 -9.61 19.27
N LEU A 620 -4.88 -10.38 18.18
CA LEU A 620 -3.89 -10.21 17.11
C LEU A 620 -4.59 -9.85 15.79
N GLN A 621 -4.09 -8.78 15.16
CA GLN A 621 -4.63 -8.27 13.90
C GLN A 621 -3.96 -8.94 12.68
N PRO A 622 -4.69 -9.12 11.57
CA PRO A 622 -4.20 -9.84 10.38
C PRO A 622 -3.10 -9.09 9.62
N ASP A 623 -3.17 -7.75 9.51
CA ASP A 623 -2.21 -6.96 8.71
C ASP A 623 -1.06 -6.37 9.54
N GLY A 624 -1.12 -6.52 10.86
CA GLY A 624 -0.11 -6.03 11.80
C GLY A 624 1.00 -7.03 12.10
N ASN A 625 0.82 -8.31 11.75
CA ASN A 625 1.73 -9.39 12.14
C ASN A 625 2.04 -10.33 10.96
N SER A 626 3.24 -10.92 10.96
CA SER A 626 3.59 -12.09 10.15
C SER A 626 3.30 -13.34 10.98
N PHE A 627 2.53 -14.26 10.40
CA PHE A 627 2.07 -15.48 11.07
C PHE A 627 2.71 -16.71 10.43
N ASP A 628 3.69 -17.29 11.13
CA ASP A 628 4.20 -18.63 10.83
C ASP A 628 3.76 -19.60 11.94
N MET A 629 2.44 -19.85 11.99
CA MET A 629 1.84 -20.75 12.99
C MET A 629 2.34 -22.18 12.86
N MET A 630 2.79 -22.60 11.67
CA MET A 630 3.42 -23.91 11.47
C MET A 630 4.78 -24.02 12.16
N LYS A 631 5.46 -22.88 12.38
CA LYS A 631 6.67 -22.77 13.19
C LYS A 631 6.40 -22.27 14.62
N GLY A 632 5.13 -22.17 15.02
CA GLY A 632 4.73 -21.70 16.35
C GLY A 632 5.08 -20.23 16.62
N MET A 633 5.14 -19.37 15.59
CA MET A 633 5.67 -18.00 15.72
C MET A 633 4.73 -16.93 15.14
N ILE A 634 4.55 -15.85 15.91
CA ILE A 634 3.80 -14.66 15.50
C ILE A 634 4.68 -13.42 15.74
N THR A 635 5.03 -12.74 14.65
CA THR A 635 5.95 -11.60 14.67
C THR A 635 5.20 -10.34 14.25
N ARG A 636 5.43 -9.20 14.90
CA ARG A 636 4.76 -7.95 14.47
C ARG A 636 5.49 -7.41 13.24
N LYS A 637 4.77 -7.08 12.17
CA LYS A 637 5.35 -6.35 11.03
C LYS A 637 5.70 -4.94 11.50
N THR A 638 6.96 -4.74 11.87
CA THR A 638 7.47 -3.42 12.24
C THR A 638 7.41 -2.50 11.01
N ARG A 639 6.42 -1.59 10.97
CA ARG A 639 6.53 -0.38 10.15
C ARG A 639 7.60 0.52 10.79
N MET A 640 8.86 0.23 10.53
CA MET A 640 9.92 1.19 10.80
C MET A 640 9.89 2.23 9.67
N SER A 641 9.42 3.43 10.00
CA SER A 641 9.77 4.63 9.24
C SER A 641 11.28 4.66 9.07
N SER A 642 11.74 4.76 7.83
CA SER A 642 13.15 4.79 7.45
C SER A 642 13.98 5.67 8.41
N PRO A 643 15.09 5.15 8.98
CA PRO A 643 16.00 5.99 9.73
C PRO A 643 16.73 6.88 8.75
N LYS A 644 16.37 8.17 8.70
CA LYS A 644 17.24 9.18 8.11
C LYS A 644 18.54 9.17 8.90
N THR A 645 19.60 8.81 8.20
CA THR A 645 20.98 8.77 8.65
C THR A 645 21.36 10.08 9.33
N SER A 646 21.81 9.98 10.58
CA SER A 646 22.63 10.99 11.23
C SER A 646 24.04 10.88 10.66
N ALA A 647 24.45 11.86 9.87
CA ALA A 647 25.84 12.28 9.81
C ALA A 647 25.92 13.63 10.52
N GLN A 648 26.72 13.69 11.58
CA GLN A 648 27.42 14.92 11.98
C GLN A 648 28.37 15.23 10.81
N VAL A 649 28.50 16.46 10.31
CA VAL A 649 29.39 17.50 10.85
C VAL A 649 28.92 18.91 10.38
N ALA A 650 29.36 19.88 11.19
CA ALA A 650 29.49 21.35 11.14
C ALA A 650 29.24 22.17 9.84
N PRO A 651 29.08 23.51 9.99
CA PRO A 651 28.30 24.37 9.08
C PRO A 651 29.16 25.34 8.24
N SER A 652 28.81 25.54 6.98
CA SER A 652 28.98 26.79 6.21
C SER A 652 28.22 26.59 4.90
N ASP A 653 27.09 27.25 4.70
CA ASP A 653 26.92 28.59 4.14
C ASP A 653 26.03 28.44 2.91
N ILE A 654 24.75 28.68 3.16
CA ILE A 654 23.78 29.05 2.14
C ILE A 654 24.13 30.47 1.71
N SER A 655 24.50 30.65 0.46
CA SER A 655 24.11 31.84 -0.30
C SER A 655 24.18 31.50 -1.78
N ASN A 656 23.30 31.94 -2.67
CA ASN A 656 21.99 32.57 -2.59
C ASN A 656 21.54 32.57 -4.04
N PHE A 657 20.46 31.86 -4.39
CA PHE A 657 19.59 32.35 -5.46
C PHE A 657 18.35 32.88 -4.76
N THR A 658 18.30 34.21 -4.58
CA THR A 658 17.06 34.92 -4.31
C THR A 658 16.66 35.67 -5.57
N LEU A 659 15.68 35.06 -6.26
CA LEU A 659 14.71 35.76 -7.07
C LEU A 659 13.97 36.78 -6.18
N ARG A 660 13.80 38.00 -6.71
CA ARG A 660 12.72 38.89 -6.30
C ARG A 660 11.87 39.18 -7.53
N GLU A 661 10.66 38.63 -7.52
CA GLU A 661 9.53 39.20 -8.25
C GLU A 661 9.11 40.52 -7.60
N LYS A 662 8.64 41.48 -8.41
CA LYS A 662 7.34 42.11 -8.15
C LYS A 662 6.83 42.99 -9.30
N ASP A 663 5.54 42.77 -9.55
CA ASP A 663 4.44 43.67 -9.92
C ASP A 663 4.49 44.54 -11.21
N PRO A 664 3.36 44.62 -11.95
CA PRO A 664 3.24 45.42 -13.16
C PRO A 664 2.58 46.80 -12.95
N TYR A 665 2.91 47.74 -13.86
CA TYR A 665 2.34 49.09 -14.12
C TYR A 665 2.62 50.17 -13.05
N THR A 666 3.49 51.17 -13.27
CA THR A 666 3.44 52.17 -14.36
C THR A 666 4.80 52.90 -14.55
N LYS A 667 4.97 53.50 -15.72
CA LYS A 667 6.21 53.97 -16.36
C LYS A 667 6.90 55.20 -15.72
N SER A 668 8.23 55.20 -15.90
CA SER A 668 9.10 56.31 -16.37
C SER A 668 10.06 57.00 -15.37
N LYS A 669 11.36 56.71 -15.61
CA LYS A 669 12.58 57.55 -15.53
C LYS A 669 13.48 57.49 -14.29
N ALA A 670 14.61 56.82 -14.54
CA ALA A 670 16.01 57.16 -14.25
C ALA A 670 16.64 56.78 -12.88
N MET A 671 17.69 55.96 -13.00
CA MET A 671 18.74 55.54 -12.05
C MET A 671 19.49 56.73 -11.39
N PRO A 672 20.16 56.56 -10.22
CA PRO A 672 21.39 55.76 -10.12
C PRO A 672 21.60 54.93 -8.84
N LEU A 673 22.55 53.99 -8.97
CA LEU A 673 23.09 53.06 -7.98
C LEU A 673 23.53 53.71 -6.66
N PHE A 674 23.38 52.99 -5.54
CA PHE A 674 24.26 53.17 -4.37
C PHE A 674 24.72 51.86 -3.73
N ASN A 675 26.01 51.90 -3.39
CA ASN A 675 26.92 50.86 -3.00
C ASN A 675 26.67 50.31 -1.58
N THR A 676 26.88 49.01 -1.42
CA THR A 676 27.11 48.31 -0.15
C THR A 676 28.46 48.71 0.43
N THR A 677 28.50 49.50 1.50
CA THR A 677 29.64 49.54 2.45
C THR A 677 29.30 50.43 3.64
N LYS A 678 28.70 49.84 4.69
CA LYS A 678 28.86 50.21 6.11
C LYS A 678 27.79 49.48 6.90
N LEU A 679 28.18 48.39 7.55
CA LEU A 679 27.83 48.03 8.95
C LEU A 679 28.23 46.56 9.23
N GLN A 680 29.47 46.20 8.92
CA GLN A 680 30.15 45.04 9.53
C GLN A 680 30.64 45.35 10.97
N GLY A 681 30.24 46.47 11.57
CA GLY A 681 30.75 46.91 12.87
C GLY A 681 29.88 46.58 14.09
N HIS A 682 28.81 45.79 13.98
CA HIS A 682 27.83 45.62 15.09
C HIS A 682 27.54 44.16 15.49
N GLN A 683 28.31 43.17 15.04
CA GLN A 683 28.10 41.78 15.44
C GLN A 683 28.95 41.30 16.63
N SER A 684 29.98 42.04 17.07
CA SER A 684 30.88 41.59 18.14
C SER A 684 30.55 42.08 19.56
N ALA A 685 29.48 42.86 19.78
CA ALA A 685 29.26 43.57 21.06
C ALA A 685 27.96 43.26 21.83
N LEU A 686 27.26 42.14 21.58
CA LEU A 686 26.01 41.82 22.30
C LEU A 686 25.91 40.39 22.84
N LEU A 687 27.06 39.72 23.02
CA LEU A 687 27.13 38.39 23.61
C LEU A 687 27.07 38.38 25.15
N ASN A 688 27.10 39.51 25.87
CA ASN A 688 27.09 39.51 27.35
C ASN A 688 26.35 40.71 27.96
N GLY A 689 25.02 40.76 27.79
CA GLY A 689 24.13 41.69 28.51
C GLY A 689 22.68 41.19 28.52
N PRO A 690 21.81 41.64 29.45
CA PRO A 690 20.45 41.13 29.59
C PRO A 690 19.69 41.33 28.26
N LYS A 691 18.96 40.30 27.78
CA LYS A 691 18.20 40.26 26.51
C LYS A 691 17.40 41.55 26.26
N ARG A 692 18.02 42.59 25.71
CA ARG A 692 17.34 43.81 25.28
C ARG A 692 16.83 43.55 23.87
N TRP A 693 15.55 43.20 23.76
CA TRP A 693 14.88 43.00 22.47
C TRP A 693 15.10 44.22 21.57
N HIS A 694 15.43 44.01 20.28
CA HIS A 694 15.49 45.08 19.29
C HIS A 694 14.20 45.92 19.35
N PRO A 695 14.23 47.26 19.28
CA PRO A 695 13.03 48.10 19.41
C PRO A 695 11.90 47.69 18.44
N ALA A 696 12.26 47.28 17.22
CA ALA A 696 11.28 46.77 16.25
C ALA A 696 10.63 45.45 16.70
N GLN A 697 11.33 44.59 17.44
CA GLN A 697 10.76 43.35 17.98
C GLN A 697 9.79 43.62 19.14
N GLN A 698 10.03 44.66 19.94
CA GLN A 698 9.07 45.10 20.96
C GLN A 698 7.82 45.71 20.31
N LYS A 699 8.00 46.56 19.29
CA LYS A 699 6.89 47.12 18.51
C LYS A 699 6.08 46.01 17.81
N ALA A 700 6.75 45.02 17.21
CA ALA A 700 6.10 43.84 16.63
C ALA A 700 5.27 43.07 17.64
N LYS A 701 5.82 42.76 18.82
CA LYS A 701 5.07 42.04 19.88
C LYS A 701 3.89 42.86 20.40
N LYS A 702 4.04 44.18 20.53
CA LYS A 702 2.94 45.08 20.91
C LYS A 702 1.84 45.07 19.84
N ALA A 703 2.22 45.15 18.56
CA ALA A 703 1.30 45.11 17.44
C ALA A 703 0.56 43.76 17.33
N LEU A 704 1.26 42.63 17.52
CA LEU A 704 0.63 41.31 17.58
C LEU A 704 -0.39 41.19 18.72
N LYS A 705 -0.05 41.69 19.91
CA LYS A 705 -0.99 41.71 21.06
C LYS A 705 -2.20 42.61 20.79
N ALA A 706 -2.01 43.72 20.09
CA ALA A 706 -3.07 44.62 19.66
C ALA A 706 -3.81 44.13 18.41
N GLN A 707 -3.47 42.95 17.86
CA GLN A 707 -4.03 42.41 16.62
C GLN A 707 -3.83 43.32 15.39
N HIS A 708 -2.88 44.25 15.43
CA HIS A 708 -2.48 45.08 14.30
C HIS A 708 -1.51 44.32 13.40
N TYR A 709 -2.01 43.30 12.71
CA TYR A 709 -1.19 42.31 12.01
C TYR A 709 -0.33 42.91 10.89
N ILE A 710 -0.84 43.91 10.16
CA ILE A 710 -0.07 44.60 9.11
C ILE A 710 1.14 45.34 9.72
N GLN A 711 0.93 46.10 10.81
CA GLN A 711 2.00 46.78 11.53
C GLN A 711 3.00 45.78 12.12
N ALA A 712 2.51 44.64 12.63
CA ALA A 712 3.35 43.55 13.10
C ALA A 712 4.24 43.00 11.98
N ILE A 713 3.69 42.74 10.78
CA ILE A 713 4.45 42.26 9.61
C ILE A 713 5.53 43.27 9.22
N THR A 714 5.21 44.56 9.18
CA THR A 714 6.19 45.62 8.87
C THR A 714 7.34 45.60 9.86
N HIS A 715 7.04 45.59 11.16
CA HIS A 715 8.06 45.56 12.20
C HIS A 715 8.88 44.26 12.19
N LEU A 716 8.25 43.11 11.95
CA LEU A 716 8.92 41.81 11.89
C LEU A 716 9.76 41.63 10.64
N THR A 717 9.36 42.23 9.52
CA THR A 717 10.18 42.26 8.30
C THR A 717 11.45 43.05 8.55
N HIS A 718 11.35 44.20 9.20
CA HIS A 718 12.54 44.94 9.61
C HIS A 718 13.42 44.16 10.60
N VAL A 719 12.82 43.42 11.54
CA VAL A 719 13.58 42.50 12.42
C VAL A 719 14.29 41.40 11.61
N LEU A 720 13.68 40.90 10.53
CA LEU A 720 14.26 39.86 9.68
C LEU A 720 15.26 40.39 8.65
N GLU A 721 15.27 41.69 8.34
CA GLU A 721 16.36 42.32 7.59
C GLU A 721 17.64 42.36 8.42
N ILE A 722 17.52 42.63 9.73
CA ILE A 722 18.65 42.71 10.65
C ILE A 722 19.05 41.32 11.17
N TYR A 723 18.06 40.48 11.45
CA TYR A 723 18.22 39.12 11.97
C TYR A 723 17.49 38.12 11.06
N PRO A 724 18.02 37.85 9.84
CA PRO A 724 17.34 37.01 8.84
C PRO A 724 17.07 35.58 9.29
N ASN A 725 17.75 35.14 10.33
CA ASN A 725 17.62 33.81 10.92
C ASN A 725 16.81 33.79 12.23
N SER A 726 16.19 34.91 12.63
CA SER A 726 15.39 34.97 13.85
C SER A 726 14.17 34.04 13.78
N TYR A 727 14.27 32.89 14.45
CA TYR A 727 13.18 31.91 14.57
C TYR A 727 11.90 32.55 15.11
N SER A 728 12.01 33.32 16.20
CA SER A 728 10.85 33.99 16.81
C SER A 728 10.23 34.96 15.83
N ALA A 729 11.04 35.77 15.13
CA ALA A 729 10.49 36.77 14.22
C ALA A 729 9.81 36.12 12.99
N LYS A 730 10.33 35.00 12.47
CA LYS A 730 9.66 34.22 11.41
C LYS A 730 8.35 33.61 11.90
N CYS A 731 8.33 32.98 13.08
CA CYS A 731 7.11 32.44 13.68
C CYS A 731 6.04 33.51 13.94
N ASP A 732 6.47 34.64 14.49
CA ASP A 732 5.62 35.78 14.84
C ASP A 732 5.10 36.47 13.56
N ARG A 733 5.90 36.52 12.47
CA ARG A 733 5.48 37.12 11.20
C ARG A 733 4.55 36.21 10.44
N ALA A 734 4.82 34.91 10.47
CA ALA A 734 3.91 33.91 9.96
C ALA A 734 2.55 33.93 10.67
N GLU A 735 2.53 34.15 11.99
CA GLU A 735 1.28 34.34 12.74
C GLU A 735 0.51 35.56 12.23
N ALA A 736 1.19 36.70 12.04
CA ALA A 736 0.55 37.88 11.49
C ALA A 736 0.03 37.64 10.06
N TYR A 737 0.82 36.99 9.20
CA TYR A 737 0.41 36.60 7.85
C TYR A 737 -0.79 35.66 7.86
N MET A 738 -0.82 34.68 8.76
CA MET A 738 -1.97 33.81 8.96
C MET A 738 -3.22 34.64 9.30
N ASN A 739 -3.13 35.58 10.24
CA ASN A 739 -4.28 36.38 10.64
C ASN A 739 -4.80 37.32 9.55
N ILE A 740 -3.95 37.75 8.59
CA ILE A 740 -4.39 38.48 7.39
C ILE A 740 -4.65 37.57 6.17
N ASN A 741 -4.70 36.25 6.39
CA ASN A 741 -4.95 35.22 5.38
C ASN A 741 -3.91 35.10 4.25
N GLU A 742 -2.69 35.62 4.46
CA GLU A 742 -1.53 35.50 3.58
C GLU A 742 -0.79 34.17 3.84
N LEU A 743 -1.46 33.06 3.58
CA LEU A 743 -1.03 31.73 4.01
C LEU A 743 0.25 31.23 3.30
N ASP A 744 0.57 31.67 2.08
CA ASP A 744 1.82 31.26 1.42
C ASP A 744 3.05 31.92 2.07
N LYS A 745 2.97 33.23 2.33
CA LYS A 745 4.02 33.97 3.05
C LYS A 745 4.23 33.42 4.47
N ALA A 746 3.14 33.04 5.15
CA ALA A 746 3.23 32.36 6.43
C ALA A 746 3.93 31.00 6.32
N LYS A 747 3.64 30.21 5.27
CA LYS A 747 4.25 28.89 5.05
C LYS A 747 5.75 29.02 4.78
N GLU A 748 6.16 30.02 4.00
CA GLU A 748 7.57 30.34 3.75
C GLU A 748 8.29 30.66 5.05
N ASP A 749 7.76 31.58 5.85
CA ASP A 749 8.34 31.97 7.13
C ASP A 749 8.43 30.78 8.10
N LEU A 750 7.39 29.95 8.18
CA LEU A 750 7.37 28.79 9.07
C LEU A 750 8.31 27.68 8.58
N THR A 751 8.42 27.49 7.27
CA THR A 751 9.38 26.54 6.70
C THR A 751 10.80 27.03 6.95
N ALA A 752 11.07 28.32 6.75
CA ALA A 752 12.36 28.92 7.07
C ALA A 752 12.67 28.89 8.58
N ALA A 753 11.66 29.06 9.45
CA ALA A 753 11.82 28.90 10.89
C ALA A 753 12.14 27.45 11.27
N ILE A 754 11.45 26.48 10.66
CA ILE A 754 11.68 25.03 10.88
C ILE A 754 13.06 24.62 10.37
N THR A 755 13.47 25.08 9.19
CA THR A 755 14.80 24.81 8.63
C THR A 755 15.89 25.38 9.55
N HIS A 756 15.67 26.58 10.11
CA HIS A 756 16.66 27.22 10.98
C HIS A 756 16.68 26.65 12.41
N ASN A 757 15.52 26.30 12.99
CA ASN A 757 15.45 25.70 14.32
C ASN A 757 14.39 24.59 14.37
N PRO A 758 14.73 23.38 13.90
CA PRO A 758 13.79 22.26 13.80
C PRO A 758 13.41 21.66 15.16
N LYS A 759 14.11 22.05 16.24
CA LYS A 759 13.91 21.54 17.61
C LYS A 759 12.89 22.35 18.42
N LYS A 760 12.43 23.49 17.91
CA LYS A 760 11.39 24.29 18.56
C LYS A 760 10.01 23.95 17.97
N SER A 761 9.09 23.61 18.86
CA SER A 761 7.70 23.22 18.57
C SER A 761 6.86 24.33 17.89
N GLN A 762 7.12 25.61 18.19
CA GLN A 762 6.28 26.74 17.78
C GLN A 762 6.03 26.80 16.25
N ALA A 763 7.07 26.73 15.43
CA ALA A 763 6.97 26.78 13.97
C ALA A 763 6.24 25.56 13.40
N TRP A 764 6.52 24.36 13.94
CA TRP A 764 5.78 23.14 13.58
C TRP A 764 4.31 23.27 13.93
N SER A 765 3.98 23.76 15.12
CA SER A 765 2.60 23.93 15.55
C SER A 765 1.83 24.94 14.70
N LYS A 766 2.46 26.07 14.35
CA LYS A 766 1.88 27.12 13.51
C LYS A 766 1.75 26.67 12.05
N ARG A 767 2.69 25.88 11.53
CA ARG A 767 2.59 25.31 10.17
C ARG A 767 1.53 24.21 10.10
N GLY A 768 1.38 23.46 11.17
CA GLY A 768 0.23 22.59 11.40
C GLY A 768 -1.11 23.32 11.36
N GLU A 769 -1.24 24.45 12.06
CA GLU A 769 -2.45 25.29 11.98
C GLU A 769 -2.68 25.85 10.57
N LEU A 770 -1.62 26.29 9.90
CA LEU A 770 -1.68 26.77 8.52
C LEU A 770 -2.23 25.68 7.57
N PHE A 771 -1.72 24.44 7.69
CA PHE A 771 -2.23 23.32 6.91
C PHE A 771 -3.68 22.98 7.28
N TYR A 772 -4.04 23.03 8.55
CA TYR A 772 -5.43 22.89 8.99
C TYR A 772 -6.35 23.92 8.33
N ARG A 773 -5.95 25.19 8.27
CA ARG A 773 -6.71 26.26 7.61
C ARG A 773 -6.82 26.10 6.10
N ARG A 774 -5.89 25.37 5.48
CA ARG A 774 -5.93 24.98 4.06
C ARG A 774 -6.65 23.65 3.81
N ALA A 775 -7.31 23.08 4.82
CA ALA A 775 -7.93 21.75 4.76
C ALA A 775 -6.94 20.62 4.38
N ARG A 776 -5.63 20.85 4.58
CA ARG A 776 -4.55 19.87 4.39
C ARG A 776 -4.32 19.10 5.69
N TYR A 777 -5.27 18.25 6.03
CA TYR A 777 -5.34 17.63 7.35
C TYR A 777 -4.20 16.64 7.62
N ASP A 778 -3.74 15.88 6.62
CA ASP A 778 -2.64 14.93 6.78
C ASP A 778 -1.32 15.65 7.09
N GLU A 779 -1.00 16.71 6.35
CA GLU A 779 0.18 17.54 6.60
C GLU A 779 0.08 18.29 7.93
N ALA A 780 -1.13 18.73 8.31
CA ALA A 780 -1.38 19.32 9.62
C ALA A 780 -1.07 18.32 10.74
N LEU A 781 -1.56 17.07 10.64
CA LEU A 781 -1.29 16.03 11.63
C LEU A 781 0.20 15.72 11.76
N VAL A 782 0.94 15.68 10.64
CA VAL A 782 2.40 15.45 10.65
C VAL A 782 3.13 16.56 11.41
N ASP A 783 2.85 17.81 11.08
CA ASP A 783 3.50 18.96 11.69
C ASP A 783 3.11 19.12 13.16
N LEU A 784 1.85 18.88 13.51
CA LEU A 784 1.37 18.95 14.90
C LEU A 784 1.92 17.80 15.74
N ALA A 785 1.99 16.58 15.20
CA ALA A 785 2.65 15.47 15.87
C ALA A 785 4.14 15.76 16.08
N LYS A 786 4.80 16.43 15.13
CA LYS A 786 6.19 16.87 15.31
C LYS A 786 6.32 17.94 16.39
N ALA A 787 5.42 18.92 16.43
CA ALA A 787 5.38 19.93 17.48
C ALA A 787 5.22 19.30 18.87
N LEU A 788 4.31 18.33 18.99
CA LEU A 788 4.02 17.61 20.24
C LEU A 788 5.10 16.62 20.65
N LYS A 789 5.89 16.12 19.69
CA LYS A 789 7.10 15.36 20.00
C LYS A 789 8.21 16.25 20.57
N LEU A 790 8.28 17.51 20.14
CA LEU A 790 9.27 18.48 20.62
C LEU A 790 8.86 19.08 21.96
N GLU A 791 7.56 19.30 22.15
CA GLU A 791 6.97 19.85 23.34
C GLU A 791 5.62 19.17 23.58
N SER A 792 5.64 18.09 24.38
CA SER A 792 4.44 17.30 24.69
C SER A 792 3.36 18.08 25.43
N LYS A 793 3.75 19.19 26.07
CA LYS A 793 2.87 20.13 26.76
C LYS A 793 2.45 21.32 25.91
N ASN A 794 2.68 21.29 24.60
CA ASN A 794 2.26 22.37 23.71
C ASN A 794 0.73 22.35 23.53
N VAL A 795 0.05 23.07 24.42
CA VAL A 795 -1.42 23.19 24.45
C VAL A 795 -1.96 23.66 23.10
N TYR A 796 -1.26 24.58 22.43
CA TYR A 796 -1.63 25.09 21.12
C TYR A 796 -1.62 24.01 20.03
N ALA A 797 -0.59 23.16 20.00
CA ALA A 797 -0.48 22.05 19.07
C ALA A 797 -1.51 20.95 19.37
N LEU A 798 -1.79 20.66 20.65
CA LEU A 798 -2.85 19.73 21.05
C LEU A 798 -4.22 20.23 20.60
N CYS A 799 -4.56 21.48 20.88
CA CYS A 799 -5.83 22.08 20.44
C CYS A 799 -5.98 22.09 18.93
N THR A 800 -4.90 22.37 18.21
CA THR A 800 -4.91 22.42 16.75
C THR A 800 -5.02 21.02 16.16
N ARG A 801 -4.36 20.03 16.74
CA ARG A 801 -4.43 18.63 16.29
C ARG A 801 -5.78 18.03 16.58
N ALA A 802 -6.36 18.34 17.74
CA ALA A 802 -7.73 18.02 18.05
C ALA A 802 -8.73 18.65 17.08
N ASN A 803 -8.50 19.88 16.62
CA ASN A 803 -9.33 20.49 15.59
C ASN A 803 -9.21 19.78 14.24
N VAL A 804 -8.01 19.34 13.88
CA VAL A 804 -7.81 18.51 12.67
C VAL A 804 -8.58 17.20 12.81
N TYR A 805 -8.47 16.53 13.96
CA TYR A 805 -9.21 15.31 14.25
C TYR A 805 -10.73 15.53 14.28
N HIS A 806 -11.21 16.62 14.85
CA HIS A 806 -12.61 17.01 14.83
C HIS A 806 -13.10 17.20 13.38
N LYS A 807 -12.35 17.88 12.52
CA LYS A 807 -12.70 18.04 11.09
C LYS A 807 -12.66 16.71 10.32
N LEU A 808 -11.65 15.88 10.54
CA LEU A 808 -11.57 14.53 9.98
C LEU A 808 -12.72 13.63 10.50
N GLY A 809 -13.17 13.89 11.72
CA GLY A 809 -14.23 13.14 12.39
C GLY A 809 -15.63 13.41 11.85
N ARG A 810 -15.86 14.54 11.15
CA ARG A 810 -17.14 14.81 10.46
C ARG A 810 -17.32 14.00 9.16
N GLY A 811 -16.40 13.07 8.85
CA GLY A 811 -16.47 12.12 7.73
C GLY A 811 -17.20 10.81 8.09
N ALA A 812 -16.84 9.69 7.44
CA ALA A 812 -17.49 8.38 7.64
C ALA A 812 -17.38 7.84 9.09
N VAL A 813 -18.47 7.24 9.60
CA VAL A 813 -18.73 6.87 11.02
C VAL A 813 -17.56 6.22 11.78
N TYR A 814 -16.82 5.27 11.20
CA TYR A 814 -15.67 4.64 11.88
C TYR A 814 -14.43 5.56 11.99
N ARG A 815 -14.20 6.40 10.96
CA ARG A 815 -13.18 7.45 11.03
C ARG A 815 -13.65 8.56 11.97
N SER A 816 -14.95 8.80 12.08
CA SER A 816 -15.56 9.71 13.05
C SER A 816 -15.24 9.31 14.47
N MET A 817 -15.58 8.08 14.88
CA MET A 817 -15.35 7.62 16.25
C MET A 817 -13.87 7.63 16.64
N LYS A 818 -12.99 7.17 15.73
CA LYS A 818 -11.54 7.20 15.98
C LYS A 818 -10.97 8.61 16.01
N SER A 819 -11.41 9.50 15.11
CA SER A 819 -10.89 10.87 15.09
C SER A 819 -11.43 11.66 16.27
N PHE A 820 -12.70 11.51 16.64
CA PHE A 820 -13.25 12.14 17.84
C PHE A 820 -12.57 11.63 19.11
N SER A 821 -12.24 10.33 19.22
CA SER A 821 -11.46 9.83 20.36
C SER A 821 -10.08 10.48 20.43
N GLN A 822 -9.37 10.57 19.30
CA GLN A 822 -8.05 11.24 19.24
C GLN A 822 -8.15 12.74 19.51
N ALA A 823 -9.24 13.39 19.11
CA ALA A 823 -9.51 14.77 19.45
C ALA A 823 -9.73 14.93 20.96
N LEU A 824 -10.52 14.06 21.57
CA LEU A 824 -10.74 14.05 23.02
C LEU A 824 -9.44 13.78 23.79
N ASP A 825 -8.61 12.84 23.36
CA ASP A 825 -7.32 12.55 24.00
C ASP A 825 -6.42 13.79 24.03
N ASP A 826 -6.30 14.47 22.89
CA ASP A 826 -5.51 15.70 22.78
C ASP A 826 -6.07 16.84 23.64
N LEU A 827 -7.39 16.97 23.69
CA LEU A 827 -8.05 18.04 24.45
C LEU A 827 -8.02 17.76 25.94
N ASN A 828 -8.22 16.51 26.36
CA ASN A 828 -8.04 16.08 27.75
C ASN A 828 -6.60 16.33 28.19
N LEU A 829 -5.63 16.00 27.34
CA LEU A 829 -4.23 16.28 27.64
C LEU A 829 -3.97 17.79 27.72
N ALA A 830 -4.52 18.59 26.80
CA ALA A 830 -4.40 20.04 26.81
C ALA A 830 -4.97 20.65 28.10
N LEU A 831 -6.11 20.14 28.57
CA LEU A 831 -6.80 20.58 29.78
C LEU A 831 -6.19 20.05 31.07
N SER A 832 -5.43 18.96 31.01
CA SER A 832 -4.68 18.43 32.16
C SER A 832 -3.50 19.31 32.59
N TYR A 833 -3.08 20.24 31.74
CA TYR A 833 -1.94 21.10 32.01
C TYR A 833 -2.36 22.40 32.70
N THR A 834 -1.69 22.70 33.82
CA THR A 834 -1.83 24.00 34.49
C THR A 834 -1.19 25.09 33.63
N PRO A 835 -1.94 26.10 33.18
CA PRO A 835 -1.38 27.19 32.39
C PRO A 835 -0.41 28.00 33.26
N THR A 836 0.79 28.22 32.76
CA THR A 836 1.85 29.03 33.40
C THR A 836 1.93 30.44 32.81
N THR A 837 1.26 30.68 31.69
CA THR A 837 1.19 31.98 31.01
C THR A 837 -0.25 32.33 30.64
N ARG A 838 -0.55 33.64 30.57
CA ARG A 838 -1.84 34.14 30.07
C ARG A 838 -2.14 33.70 28.63
N ALA A 839 -1.10 33.40 27.85
CA ALA A 839 -1.25 32.85 26.50
C ALA A 839 -1.69 31.38 26.54
N GLU A 840 -1.13 30.58 27.45
CA GLU A 840 -1.57 29.20 27.71
C GLU A 840 -3.00 29.14 28.24
N GLU A 841 -3.39 30.09 29.09
CA GLU A 841 -4.75 30.20 29.63
C GLU A 841 -5.80 30.37 28.51
N ARG A 842 -5.50 31.16 27.47
CA ARG A 842 -6.34 31.29 26.26
C ARG A 842 -6.43 29.96 25.49
N TYR A 843 -5.37 29.16 25.48
CA TYR A 843 -5.40 27.84 24.84
C TYR A 843 -6.20 26.82 25.65
N ILE A 844 -6.28 26.96 26.97
CA ILE A 844 -7.21 26.16 27.79
C ILE A 844 -8.66 26.48 27.42
N THR A 845 -9.02 27.75 27.25
CA THR A 845 -10.36 28.12 26.74
C THR A 845 -10.60 27.58 25.33
N LYS A 846 -9.57 27.60 24.45
CA LYS A 846 -9.62 26.95 23.13
C LYS A 846 -9.80 25.42 23.24
N ALA A 847 -9.18 24.77 24.22
CA ALA A 847 -9.33 23.34 24.44
C ALA A 847 -10.75 23.00 24.94
N LEU A 848 -11.28 23.76 25.91
CA LEU A 848 -12.64 23.60 26.42
C LEU A 848 -13.67 23.72 25.30
N ARG A 849 -13.62 24.79 24.50
CA ARG A 849 -14.59 24.98 23.40
C ARG A 849 -14.46 23.90 22.31
N ASN A 850 -13.23 23.48 22.00
CA ASN A 850 -13.01 22.42 21.03
C ASN A 850 -13.49 21.05 21.58
N ARG A 851 -13.35 20.80 22.89
CA ARG A 851 -13.79 19.55 23.53
C ARG A 851 -15.31 19.52 23.64
N GLY A 852 -15.92 20.66 23.95
CA GLY A 852 -17.36 20.86 23.83
C GLY A 852 -17.90 20.55 22.43
N ALA A 853 -17.24 21.07 21.38
CA ALA A 853 -17.63 20.75 20.00
C ALA A 853 -17.49 19.25 19.67
N VAL A 854 -16.42 18.60 20.12
CA VAL A 854 -16.22 17.15 19.92
C VAL A 854 -17.24 16.32 20.71
N TYR A 855 -17.53 16.69 21.95
CA TYR A 855 -18.57 16.05 22.76
C TYR A 855 -19.96 16.22 22.14
N ARG A 856 -20.26 17.37 21.54
CA ARG A 856 -21.48 17.59 20.76
C ARG A 856 -21.58 16.60 19.59
N GLU A 857 -20.51 16.43 18.82
CA GLU A 857 -20.50 15.46 17.70
C GLU A 857 -20.58 14.00 18.16
N LEU A 858 -20.16 13.71 19.40
CA LEU A 858 -20.31 12.39 20.04
C LEU A 858 -21.67 12.18 20.74
N GLY A 859 -22.54 13.19 20.78
CA GLY A 859 -23.82 13.14 21.48
C GLY A 859 -23.72 13.24 23.02
N LEU A 860 -22.53 13.56 23.54
CA LEU A 860 -22.26 13.76 24.98
C LEU A 860 -22.62 15.19 25.37
N LEU A 861 -23.93 15.50 25.36
CA LEU A 861 -24.43 16.87 25.45
C LEU A 861 -24.13 17.55 26.80
N ASN A 862 -24.12 16.81 27.91
CA ASN A 862 -23.88 17.37 29.24
C ASN A 862 -22.41 17.75 29.43
N GLU A 863 -21.51 16.88 28.98
CA GLU A 863 -20.07 17.11 28.97
C GLU A 863 -19.73 18.28 28.04
N ALA A 864 -20.41 18.35 26.90
CA ALA A 864 -20.27 19.45 25.96
C ALA A 864 -20.70 20.80 26.56
N LEU A 865 -21.86 20.81 27.25
CA LEU A 865 -22.37 22.00 27.94
C LEU A 865 -21.41 22.46 29.04
N ASN A 866 -20.97 21.54 29.91
CA ASN A 866 -20.06 21.87 31.01
C ASN A 866 -18.74 22.50 30.52
N ASP A 867 -18.17 21.97 29.44
CA ASP A 867 -16.96 22.53 28.85
C ASP A 867 -17.19 23.91 28.22
N LEU A 868 -18.31 24.10 27.54
CA LEU A 868 -18.63 25.38 26.92
C LEU A 868 -19.02 26.44 27.96
N ASP A 869 -19.70 26.05 29.04
CA ASP A 869 -19.97 26.91 30.20
C ASP A 869 -18.65 27.37 30.82
N THR A 870 -17.74 26.44 31.10
CA THR A 870 -16.41 26.77 31.63
C THR A 870 -15.62 27.66 30.64
N ALA A 871 -15.78 27.45 29.34
CA ALA A 871 -15.13 28.29 28.32
C ALA A 871 -15.68 29.72 28.31
N ILE A 872 -17.00 29.88 28.49
CA ILE A 872 -17.70 31.17 28.49
C ILE A 872 -17.48 31.91 29.82
N GLU A 873 -17.40 31.21 30.95
CA GLU A 873 -16.98 31.81 32.22
C GLU A 873 -15.59 32.46 32.12
N ARG A 874 -14.70 31.83 31.35
CA ARG A 874 -13.33 32.33 31.10
C ARG A 874 -13.28 33.44 30.07
N GLU A 875 -14.01 33.30 28.98
CA GLU A 875 -14.11 34.27 27.89
C GLU A 875 -15.60 34.52 27.56
N PRO A 876 -16.26 35.47 28.27
CA PRO A 876 -17.70 35.71 28.11
C PRO A 876 -18.13 36.12 26.70
N GLU A 877 -17.20 36.73 25.95
CA GLU A 877 -17.39 37.20 24.57
C GLU A 877 -16.87 36.18 23.53
N ASN A 878 -16.62 34.93 23.91
CA ASN A 878 -16.14 33.91 22.98
C ASN A 878 -17.25 33.48 22.03
N LEU A 879 -17.28 34.09 20.84
CA LEU A 879 -18.30 33.86 19.82
C LEU A 879 -18.46 32.36 19.46
N PHE A 880 -17.36 31.63 19.38
CA PHE A 880 -17.41 30.20 19.05
C PHE A 880 -18.06 29.39 20.17
N ALA A 881 -17.72 29.66 21.43
CA ALA A 881 -18.28 28.94 22.57
C ALA A 881 -19.77 29.25 22.74
N LEU A 882 -20.18 30.51 22.62
CA LEU A 882 -21.58 30.94 22.63
C LEU A 882 -22.37 30.29 21.49
N CYS A 883 -21.82 30.25 20.28
CA CYS A 883 -22.42 29.57 19.14
C CYS A 883 -22.63 28.07 19.39
N GLU A 884 -21.58 27.35 19.82
CA GLU A 884 -21.66 25.91 20.07
C GLU A 884 -22.60 25.60 21.26
N ARG A 885 -22.64 26.46 22.29
CA ARG A 885 -23.57 26.31 23.41
C ARG A 885 -25.01 26.61 23.00
N GLY A 886 -25.22 27.61 22.13
CA GLY A 886 -26.50 27.87 21.49
C GLY A 886 -27.03 26.66 20.71
N VAL A 887 -26.15 25.96 19.97
CA VAL A 887 -26.50 24.69 19.30
C VAL A 887 -26.88 23.62 20.33
N LEU A 888 -26.13 23.47 21.42
CA LEU A 888 -26.45 22.49 22.46
C LEU A 888 -27.76 22.80 23.17
N TYR A 889 -28.03 24.06 23.49
CA TYR A 889 -29.31 24.48 24.04
C TYR A 889 -30.46 24.22 23.07
N ARG A 890 -30.25 24.41 21.77
CA ARG A 890 -31.23 23.98 20.75
C ARG A 890 -31.49 22.48 20.80
N LEU A 891 -30.43 21.67 20.88
CA LEU A 891 -30.52 20.21 20.97
C LEU A 891 -31.17 19.74 22.29
N ALA A 892 -30.92 20.46 23.38
CA ALA A 892 -31.52 20.23 24.71
C ALA A 892 -32.90 20.88 24.87
N GLU A 893 -33.47 21.43 23.80
CA GLU A 893 -34.78 22.11 23.78
C GLU A 893 -34.91 23.36 24.65
N LYS A 894 -33.78 23.91 25.10
CA LYS A 894 -33.67 25.17 25.84
C LYS A 894 -33.58 26.35 24.87
N TYR A 895 -34.67 26.60 24.14
CA TYR A 895 -34.66 27.55 23.04
C TYR A 895 -34.39 29.00 23.47
N ASP A 896 -34.84 29.41 24.65
CA ASP A 896 -34.60 30.77 25.15
C ASP A 896 -33.12 30.99 25.52
N ASP A 897 -32.49 30.01 26.15
CA ASP A 897 -31.06 30.05 26.44
C ASP A 897 -30.23 30.02 25.14
N ALA A 898 -30.67 29.23 24.15
CA ALA A 898 -30.04 29.19 22.83
C ALA A 898 -30.12 30.55 22.11
N LEU A 899 -31.29 31.21 22.14
CA LEU A 899 -31.45 32.54 21.57
C LEU A 899 -30.63 33.59 22.33
N CYS A 900 -30.58 33.51 23.66
CA CYS A 900 -29.77 34.42 24.47
C CYS A 900 -28.29 34.39 24.06
N ASP A 901 -27.72 33.19 23.92
CA ASP A 901 -26.32 33.03 23.49
C ASP A 901 -26.10 33.51 22.05
N LEU A 902 -26.99 33.17 21.12
CA LEU A 902 -26.87 33.54 19.71
C LEU A 902 -27.11 35.05 19.50
N ASP A 903 -28.03 35.65 20.24
CA ASP A 903 -28.25 37.10 20.26
C ASP A 903 -27.03 37.83 20.82
N HIS A 904 -26.39 37.28 21.85
CA HIS A 904 -25.13 37.83 22.36
C HIS A 904 -24.01 37.77 21.31
N VAL A 905 -23.91 36.66 20.54
CA VAL A 905 -22.98 36.61 19.40
C VAL A 905 -23.30 37.67 18.37
N LEU A 906 -24.56 37.89 18.05
CA LEU A 906 -24.98 38.90 17.06
C LEU A 906 -24.84 40.34 17.57
N GLN A 907 -24.80 40.56 18.89
CA GLN A 907 -24.42 41.86 19.45
C GLN A 907 -22.93 42.15 19.25
N LEU A 908 -22.09 41.13 19.39
CA LEU A 908 -20.64 41.24 19.25
C LEU A 908 -20.17 41.21 17.78
N ASP A 909 -20.86 40.44 16.94
CA ASP A 909 -20.63 40.27 15.51
C ASP A 909 -21.98 40.21 14.77
N PRO A 910 -22.55 41.37 14.40
CA PRO A 910 -23.87 41.45 13.75
C PRO A 910 -24.00 40.68 12.43
N TYR A 911 -22.88 40.35 11.80
CA TYR A 911 -22.84 39.67 10.51
C TYR A 911 -22.34 38.23 10.62
N ASN A 912 -22.31 37.66 11.83
CA ASN A 912 -21.85 36.29 12.02
C ASN A 912 -22.79 35.30 11.29
N PRO A 913 -22.35 34.66 10.20
CA PRO A 913 -23.24 33.84 9.38
C PRO A 913 -23.69 32.57 10.11
N PHE A 914 -22.86 32.05 11.01
CA PHE A 914 -23.21 30.87 11.80
C PHE A 914 -24.29 31.20 12.83
N ALA A 915 -24.12 32.29 13.57
CA ALA A 915 -25.09 32.69 14.59
C ALA A 915 -26.44 33.09 13.97
N LEU A 916 -26.44 33.77 12.82
CA LEU A 916 -27.67 34.08 12.07
C LEU A 916 -28.43 32.81 11.68
N ASN A 917 -27.73 31.84 11.08
CA ASN A 917 -28.32 30.58 10.65
C ASN A 917 -28.84 29.76 11.84
N GLU A 918 -28.02 29.56 12.88
CA GLU A 918 -28.45 28.76 14.04
C GLU A 918 -29.59 29.46 14.79
N ARG A 919 -29.61 30.79 14.86
CA ARG A 919 -30.70 31.53 15.47
C ARG A 919 -32.00 31.33 14.70
N GLU A 920 -31.95 31.41 13.37
CA GLU A 920 -33.09 31.10 12.51
C GLU A 920 -33.60 29.68 12.76
N GLU A 921 -32.69 28.70 12.85
CA GLU A 921 -33.03 27.31 13.16
C GLU A 921 -33.62 27.12 14.56
N VAL A 922 -33.13 27.84 15.58
CA VAL A 922 -33.74 27.87 16.92
C VAL A 922 -35.16 28.40 16.84
N ILE A 923 -35.38 29.54 16.16
CA ILE A 923 -36.70 30.16 16.01
C ILE A 923 -37.66 29.21 15.29
N LYS A 924 -37.23 28.63 14.16
CA LYS A 924 -38.02 27.63 13.42
C LYS A 924 -38.38 26.43 14.28
N THR A 925 -37.40 25.87 15.01
CA THR A 925 -37.61 24.69 15.86
C THR A 925 -38.58 25.00 17.00
N LYS A 926 -38.40 26.16 17.66
CA LYS A 926 -39.26 26.65 18.74
C LYS A 926 -40.70 26.84 18.25
N LEU A 927 -40.89 27.49 17.10
CA LEU A 927 -42.21 27.71 16.48
C LEU A 927 -42.88 26.38 16.09
N THR A 928 -42.14 25.48 15.44
CA THR A 928 -42.67 24.19 14.99
C THR A 928 -43.14 23.32 16.16
N LYS A 929 -42.41 23.31 17.28
CA LYS A 929 -42.84 22.58 18.48
C LYS A 929 -44.00 23.24 19.21
N THR A 930 -44.06 24.57 19.21
CA THR A 930 -45.18 25.31 19.79
C THR A 930 -46.47 25.04 19.00
N LEU A 931 -46.39 24.94 17.66
CA LEU A 931 -47.50 24.61 16.77
C LEU A 931 -47.93 23.13 16.82
N ARG A 932 -47.05 22.20 17.22
CA ARG A 932 -47.35 20.76 17.33
C ARG A 932 -47.95 20.35 18.69
N ARG A 933 -48.06 21.23 19.68
CA ARG A 933 -48.86 20.93 20.87
C ARG A 933 -50.34 20.96 20.47
N PRO A 934 -51.10 19.84 20.57
CA PRO A 934 -52.53 19.88 20.35
C PRO A 934 -53.13 20.87 21.33
N SER A 935 -53.95 21.79 20.83
CA SER A 935 -54.83 22.61 21.65
C SER A 935 -55.71 21.68 22.48
N LEU A 936 -55.36 21.47 23.75
CA LEU A 936 -56.33 21.00 24.73
C LEU A 936 -57.39 22.11 24.83
N SER A 937 -58.61 21.77 24.41
CA SER A 937 -59.79 22.62 24.46
C SER A 937 -60.05 23.17 25.86
N PRO A 938 -60.69 24.35 25.98
CA PRO A 938 -60.89 25.01 27.26
C PRO A 938 -61.92 24.28 28.11
N ARG A 939 -61.56 24.03 29.38
CA ARG A 939 -62.47 23.92 30.52
C ARG A 939 -61.80 24.50 31.74
#